data_AF-A0A6V8LTB2-F1
#
_entry.id   AF-A0A6V8LTB2-F1
#
_cell.length_a   1.000
_cell.length_b   1.000
_cell.length_c   1.000
_cell.angle_alpha   90.00
_cell.angle_beta   90.00
_cell.angle_gamma   90.00
#
_symmetry.space_group_name_H-M   'P 1'
#
loop_
_entity.id
_entity.type
_entity.pdbx_description
1 polymer ?
#
loop_
_entity_poly.entity_id
_entity_poly.type
_entity_poly.pdbx_seq_one_letter_code
_entity_poly.pdbx_strand_id
1 'polypeptide(L)'
;MEYPVLHWNYWGGGLLIALVATIHVFIAHFAVGGGLFIAVMETRTQRLGLTSLRDYLHRHARFFLVLTMVVGGLTGVGIWAAISVTAPAATSVLIHSFVLGWATEWTFFLAEIVVLLAYMRSFEGARSTRRLVLAWLYFVFAWGSLAVVQGFISFMLTPGEWLVTHRFWDGFFNPTYFPGLVFRTAMAAALAGAFGLLTAQASETESQRKSLSRFCALWTILPLPVVVAAGWWHIAALTPGQQALALGRSPEVAAGMRVFWWAVPAMLAGGALLAGGLPRRWARPASVAVLAASFLFIGSYEYMREAARRPYLVTGHVYSNGVLVAQAPALNESGFLAKARWSRVKQVTPENRIEAGRELFYLQCASCHSTGGPLLDIRPRAAKYSLTGMESLLTGLGKIGRYMPPFFGSKAEKQALAAFLAQEIGGDRPAKAAALAQLPPETPAPFADDAEYVLVAAADRAISMFEPHDGRMVLGLPAQGLTAQLVRRGPGPSLVTNARVTCEVVGQPALTLKAEGNRYRAPYVSLSPYGADGSFRPYPVGVVRAWDAEGKTLLAETKVVLPVSSEMGCRNCHGGEWSHGVGGLSEATVRDVLKAHDRLSLTALAGQSGPLRCKGCHSGEGKGRAMNLSASMHGLHAVYLAGRGADACNLCHPTDPMGATRALRDPHPAAGLDCTSCHGAMEDHALSLLVREEQQGVAAAKPLMALIKPREGAPVPREPWVNEPKCVTCHTGYKAPEQAQAYGVWTKDAGDLFKAKPDDMGALTCADCHGAAHSVYPAVNPYGADRDNLQPLQYQKLARAMGGKKNCQSCHREAMDTAAHHPGMGVE
;
A
#
# COMPACT_ATOMS: atom_id res chain seq x y z
N MET A 1 5.37 12.33 -26.28
CA MET A 1 6.40 13.32 -26.69
C MET A 1 6.69 14.17 -25.46
N GLU A 2 7.86 13.99 -24.85
CA GLU A 2 8.24 14.69 -23.62
C GLU A 2 8.62 16.15 -23.95
N TYR A 3 7.82 17.09 -23.46
CA TYR A 3 8.19 18.50 -23.40
C TYR A 3 9.12 18.71 -22.20
N PRO A 4 10.06 19.66 -22.23
CA PRO A 4 10.82 20.00 -21.03
C PRO A 4 9.85 20.51 -19.95
N VAL A 5 9.97 19.99 -18.73
CA VAL A 5 9.19 20.40 -17.57
C VAL A 5 10.08 21.21 -16.63
N LEU A 6 9.57 22.32 -16.11
CA LEU A 6 10.25 23.06 -15.05
C LEU A 6 10.09 22.29 -13.73
N HIS A 7 11.17 21.66 -13.28
CA HIS A 7 11.20 20.95 -12.00
C HIS A 7 11.55 21.89 -10.85
N TRP A 8 10.58 22.16 -9.98
CA TRP A 8 10.81 22.84 -8.70
C TRP A 8 11.05 21.82 -7.60
N ASN A 9 12.30 21.34 -7.50
CA ASN A 9 12.68 20.26 -6.58
C ASN A 9 12.26 20.51 -5.13
N TYR A 10 12.43 21.73 -4.60
CA TYR A 10 12.04 22.04 -3.22
C TYR A 10 10.53 22.26 -3.08
N TRP A 11 9.92 23.08 -3.93
CA TRP A 11 8.52 23.47 -3.77
C TRP A 11 7.51 22.42 -4.27
N GLY A 12 7.95 21.48 -5.12
CA GLY A 12 7.12 20.50 -5.81
C GLY A 12 6.43 21.09 -7.05
N GLY A 13 6.29 20.29 -8.11
CA GLY A 13 5.69 20.75 -9.39
C GLY A 13 4.23 21.20 -9.27
N GLY A 14 3.45 20.60 -8.36
CA GLY A 14 2.04 20.94 -8.17
C GLY A 14 1.75 22.22 -7.36
N LEU A 15 2.70 22.72 -6.56
CA LEU A 15 2.44 23.84 -5.64
C LEU A 15 2.21 25.16 -6.39
N LEU A 16 2.98 25.42 -7.45
CA LEU A 16 2.83 26.63 -8.26
C LEU A 16 1.43 26.71 -8.88
N ILE A 17 0.98 25.61 -9.50
CA ILE A 17 -0.36 25.53 -10.09
C ILE A 17 -1.41 25.72 -8.99
N ALA A 18 -1.28 25.02 -7.86
CA ALA A 18 -2.25 25.11 -6.77
C ALA A 18 -2.42 26.55 -6.24
N LEU A 19 -1.31 27.28 -6.06
CA LEU A 19 -1.33 28.66 -5.58
C LEU A 19 -2.02 29.60 -6.59
N VAL A 20 -1.55 29.60 -7.85
CA VAL A 20 -2.07 30.50 -8.89
C VAL A 20 -3.52 30.17 -9.23
N ALA A 21 -3.85 28.88 -9.35
CA ALA A 21 -5.22 28.44 -9.66
C ALA A 21 -6.19 28.77 -8.52
N THR A 22 -5.84 28.54 -7.26
CA THR A 22 -6.75 28.85 -6.14
C THR A 22 -7.06 30.36 -6.06
N ILE A 23 -6.04 31.20 -6.22
CA ILE A 23 -6.20 32.66 -6.21
C ILE A 23 -7.08 33.11 -7.38
N HIS A 24 -6.76 32.65 -8.59
CA HIS A 24 -7.50 33.01 -9.79
C HIS A 24 -8.96 32.54 -9.71
N VAL A 25 -9.20 31.27 -9.35
CA VAL A 25 -10.54 30.70 -9.24
C VAL A 25 -11.38 31.46 -8.22
N PHE A 26 -10.80 31.85 -7.09
CA PHE A 26 -11.49 32.68 -6.10
C PHE A 26 -11.93 34.03 -6.67
N ILE A 27 -11.05 34.70 -7.42
CA ILE A 27 -11.36 35.98 -8.08
C ILE A 27 -12.37 35.82 -9.22
N ALA A 28 -12.26 34.74 -10.01
CA ALA A 28 -13.17 34.45 -11.11
C ALA A 28 -14.60 34.14 -10.62
N HIS A 29 -14.75 33.39 -9.52
CA HIS A 29 -16.07 33.17 -8.91
C HIS A 29 -16.64 34.46 -8.33
N PHE A 30 -15.79 35.38 -7.88
CA PHE A 30 -16.26 36.72 -7.59
C PHE A 30 -16.77 37.41 -8.84
N ALA A 31 -16.03 37.46 -9.96
CA ALA A 31 -16.49 38.08 -11.21
C ALA A 31 -17.91 37.63 -11.61
N VAL A 32 -18.15 36.32 -11.65
CA VAL A 32 -19.46 35.75 -11.99
C VAL A 32 -20.53 36.09 -10.95
N GLY A 33 -20.27 35.78 -9.69
CA GLY A 33 -21.25 35.94 -8.61
C GLY A 33 -21.56 37.40 -8.31
N GLY A 34 -20.53 38.25 -8.28
CA GLY A 34 -20.63 39.69 -8.12
C GLY A 34 -21.31 40.36 -9.32
N GLY A 35 -21.13 39.83 -10.53
CA GLY A 35 -21.93 40.23 -11.69
C GLY A 35 -23.42 39.99 -11.50
N LEU A 36 -23.79 38.79 -11.04
CA LEU A 36 -25.17 38.48 -10.69
C LEU A 36 -25.69 39.40 -9.57
N PHE A 37 -24.87 39.64 -8.55
CA PHE A 37 -25.21 40.53 -7.45
C PHE A 37 -25.46 41.96 -7.92
N ILE A 38 -24.59 42.52 -8.78
CA ILE A 38 -24.76 43.85 -9.39
C ILE A 38 -26.04 43.90 -10.21
N ALA A 39 -26.28 42.92 -11.08
CA ALA A 39 -27.46 42.87 -11.93
C ALA A 39 -28.77 42.85 -11.12
N VAL A 40 -28.83 42.02 -10.08
CA VAL A 40 -30.02 41.90 -9.21
C VAL A 40 -30.19 43.14 -8.33
N MET A 41 -29.10 43.67 -7.76
CA MET A 41 -29.17 44.89 -6.95
C MET A 41 -29.52 46.13 -7.77
N GLU A 42 -29.01 46.26 -9.00
CA GLU A 42 -29.41 47.32 -9.93
C GLU A 42 -30.91 47.21 -10.26
N THR A 43 -31.37 46.00 -10.59
CA THR A 43 -32.80 45.72 -10.85
C THR A 43 -33.66 46.14 -9.66
N ARG A 44 -33.26 45.74 -8.45
CA ARG A 44 -33.96 46.07 -7.21
C ARG A 44 -33.94 47.57 -6.92
N THR A 45 -32.79 48.21 -7.11
CA THR A 45 -32.60 49.65 -6.85
C THR A 45 -33.47 50.50 -7.76
N GLN A 46 -33.53 50.18 -9.06
CA GLN A 46 -34.37 50.90 -10.00
C GLN A 46 -35.88 50.64 -9.78
N ARG A 47 -36.28 49.39 -9.53
CA ARG A 47 -37.69 49.02 -9.27
C ARG A 47 -38.24 49.66 -7.99
N LEU A 48 -37.50 49.56 -6.88
CA LEU A 48 -37.93 50.05 -5.57
C LEU A 48 -37.55 51.52 -5.30
N GLY A 49 -36.88 52.20 -6.24
CA GLY A 49 -36.52 53.62 -6.11
C GLY A 49 -35.49 53.91 -5.02
N LEU A 50 -34.60 52.96 -4.71
CA LEU A 50 -33.65 53.04 -3.58
C LEU A 50 -32.40 53.86 -3.95
N THR A 51 -32.55 55.15 -4.20
CA THR A 51 -31.46 56.05 -4.65
C THR A 51 -30.20 56.00 -3.77
N SER A 52 -30.36 55.75 -2.46
CA SER A 52 -29.25 55.59 -1.49
C SER A 52 -28.34 54.37 -1.74
N LEU A 53 -28.77 53.38 -2.53
CA LEU A 53 -27.98 52.21 -2.91
C LEU A 53 -27.20 52.40 -4.21
N ARG A 54 -27.46 53.47 -4.97
CA ARG A 54 -26.77 53.77 -6.23
C ARG A 54 -25.29 54.05 -6.00
N ASP A 55 -24.95 54.87 -5.01
CA ASP A 55 -23.55 55.20 -4.70
C ASP A 55 -22.79 53.99 -4.15
N TYR A 56 -23.49 53.12 -3.41
CA TYR A 56 -22.95 51.83 -3.01
C TYR A 56 -22.62 50.97 -4.24
N LEU A 57 -23.54 50.82 -5.20
CA LEU A 57 -23.31 50.04 -6.41
C LEU A 57 -22.18 50.59 -7.27
N HIS A 58 -22.07 51.91 -7.40
CA HIS A 58 -20.99 52.55 -8.14
C HIS A 58 -19.62 52.29 -7.50
N ARG A 59 -19.50 52.43 -6.17
CA ARG A 59 -18.27 52.10 -5.43
C ARG A 59 -17.93 50.61 -5.50
N HIS A 60 -18.95 49.76 -5.37
CA HIS A 60 -18.81 48.31 -5.45
C HIS A 60 -18.30 47.88 -6.83
N ALA A 61 -18.90 48.39 -7.91
CA ALA A 61 -18.49 48.11 -9.28
C ALA A 61 -17.07 48.66 -9.60
N ARG A 62 -16.67 49.82 -9.05
CA ARG A 62 -15.31 50.34 -9.21
C ARG A 62 -14.26 49.42 -8.58
N PHE A 63 -14.51 48.96 -7.36
CA PHE A 63 -13.62 48.00 -6.70
C PHE A 63 -13.54 46.71 -7.51
N PHE A 64 -14.69 46.23 -7.97
CA PHE A 64 -14.80 44.99 -8.72
C PHE A 64 -14.03 45.05 -10.04
N LEU A 65 -14.13 46.18 -10.76
CA LEU A 65 -13.34 46.44 -11.97
C LEU A 65 -11.84 46.26 -11.70
N VAL A 66 -11.29 46.81 -10.62
CA VAL A 66 -9.85 46.64 -10.33
C VAL A 66 -9.52 45.20 -9.96
N LEU A 67 -10.34 44.56 -9.12
CA LEU A 67 -10.10 43.19 -8.67
C LEU A 67 -10.18 42.19 -9.83
N THR A 68 -11.24 42.23 -10.64
CA THR A 68 -11.48 41.23 -11.69
C THR A 68 -10.68 41.52 -12.96
N MET A 69 -10.58 42.79 -13.38
CA MET A 69 -9.83 43.15 -14.60
C MET A 69 -8.33 43.02 -14.41
N VAL A 70 -7.77 43.60 -13.33
CA VAL A 70 -6.32 43.66 -13.13
C VAL A 70 -5.83 42.37 -12.48
N VAL A 71 -6.34 42.05 -11.28
CA VAL A 71 -5.85 40.86 -10.55
C VAL A 71 -6.35 39.58 -11.21
N GLY A 72 -7.63 39.53 -11.61
CA GLY A 72 -8.19 38.40 -12.36
C GLY A 72 -7.49 38.17 -13.70
N GLY A 73 -7.28 39.23 -14.50
CA GLY A 73 -6.55 39.16 -15.77
C GLY A 73 -5.10 38.67 -15.60
N LEU A 74 -4.34 39.25 -14.66
CA LEU A 74 -2.95 38.85 -14.39
C LEU A 74 -2.86 37.39 -13.92
N THR A 75 -3.74 36.99 -12.99
CA THR A 75 -3.74 35.62 -12.47
C THR A 75 -4.22 34.61 -13.51
N GLY A 76 -5.11 34.99 -14.43
CA GLY A 76 -5.55 34.15 -15.55
C GLY A 76 -4.43 33.85 -16.55
N VAL A 77 -3.68 34.89 -16.95
CA VAL A 77 -2.45 34.72 -17.75
C VAL A 77 -1.40 33.91 -16.97
N GLY A 78 -1.31 34.13 -15.66
CA GLY A 78 -0.45 33.38 -14.76
C GLY A 78 -0.73 31.87 -14.76
N ILE A 79 -2.01 31.45 -14.81
CA ILE A 79 -2.36 30.03 -14.94
C ILE A 79 -1.77 29.46 -16.21
N TRP A 80 -1.96 30.13 -17.35
CA TRP A 80 -1.47 29.66 -18.65
C TRP A 80 0.05 29.46 -18.66
N ALA A 81 0.79 30.42 -18.11
CA ALA A 81 2.24 30.28 -17.96
C ALA A 81 2.60 29.09 -17.05
N ALA A 82 1.93 28.97 -15.89
CA ALA A 82 2.20 27.91 -14.92
C ALA A 82 1.94 26.51 -15.52
N ILE A 83 0.78 26.26 -16.11
CA ILE A 83 0.43 24.93 -16.65
C ILE A 83 1.27 24.57 -17.88
N SER A 84 1.73 25.55 -18.66
CA SER A 84 2.57 25.31 -19.83
C SER A 84 3.97 24.81 -19.44
N VAL A 85 4.51 25.26 -18.31
CA VAL A 85 5.87 24.84 -17.87
C VAL A 85 5.86 23.66 -16.89
N THR A 86 4.76 23.45 -16.15
CA THR A 86 4.67 22.39 -15.14
C THR A 86 3.89 21.15 -15.59
N ALA A 87 2.95 21.30 -16.54
CA ALA A 87 2.12 20.21 -17.05
C ALA A 87 1.92 20.28 -18.59
N PRO A 88 2.99 20.44 -19.39
CA PRO A 88 2.90 20.71 -20.83
C PRO A 88 2.12 19.64 -21.62
N ALA A 89 2.20 18.36 -21.23
CA ALA A 89 1.48 17.28 -21.90
C ALA A 89 -0.05 17.47 -21.82
N ALA A 90 -0.57 17.79 -20.63
CA ALA A 90 -2.00 18.04 -20.45
C ALA A 90 -2.43 19.35 -21.11
N THR A 91 -1.62 20.40 -21.01
CA THR A 91 -1.84 21.68 -21.70
C THR A 91 -1.93 21.49 -23.20
N SER A 92 -1.03 20.68 -23.78
CA SER A 92 -1.05 20.34 -25.21
C SER A 92 -2.35 19.64 -25.61
N VAL A 93 -2.82 18.65 -24.83
CA VAL A 93 -4.11 17.98 -25.08
C VAL A 93 -5.28 18.97 -25.06
N LEU A 94 -5.32 19.87 -24.07
CA LEU A 94 -6.38 20.87 -23.96
C LEU A 94 -6.39 21.85 -25.14
N ILE A 95 -5.23 22.27 -25.62
CA ILE A 95 -5.12 23.17 -26.78
C ILE A 95 -5.62 22.46 -28.04
N HIS A 96 -5.11 21.27 -28.35
CA HIS A 96 -5.50 20.55 -29.57
C HIS A 96 -6.97 20.14 -29.57
N SER A 97 -7.56 19.92 -28.38
CA SER A 97 -8.96 19.53 -28.27
C SER A 97 -9.92 20.72 -28.23
N PHE A 98 -9.51 21.87 -27.68
CA PHE A 98 -10.43 22.96 -27.33
C PHE A 98 -9.94 24.38 -27.68
N VAL A 99 -9.02 24.56 -28.63
CA VAL A 99 -8.51 25.90 -29.01
C VAL A 99 -9.64 26.92 -29.27
N LEU A 100 -10.72 26.51 -29.97
CA LEU A 100 -11.87 27.39 -30.23
C LEU A 100 -12.70 27.66 -28.96
N GLY A 101 -12.74 26.70 -28.03
CA GLY A 101 -13.34 26.91 -26.72
C GLY A 101 -12.58 28.00 -25.94
N TRP A 102 -11.24 27.92 -25.91
CA TRP A 102 -10.42 28.94 -25.25
C TRP A 102 -10.60 30.33 -25.88
N ALA A 103 -10.64 30.42 -27.22
CA ALA A 103 -10.93 31.67 -27.90
C ALA A 103 -12.33 32.24 -27.55
N THR A 104 -13.32 31.35 -27.38
CA THR A 104 -14.67 31.74 -26.96
C THR A 104 -14.67 32.32 -25.55
N GLU A 105 -13.95 31.71 -24.61
CA GLU A 105 -13.83 32.23 -23.25
C GLU A 105 -13.13 33.60 -23.20
N TRP A 106 -12.05 33.79 -23.96
CA TRP A 106 -11.36 35.08 -24.06
C TRP A 106 -12.28 36.17 -24.64
N THR A 107 -13.16 35.80 -25.57
CA THR A 107 -14.16 36.71 -26.15
C THR A 107 -15.19 37.13 -25.09
N PHE A 108 -15.70 36.18 -24.28
CA PHE A 108 -16.57 36.50 -23.15
C PHE A 108 -15.88 37.39 -22.11
N PHE A 109 -14.64 37.09 -21.75
CA PHE A 109 -13.85 37.90 -20.82
C PHE A 109 -13.63 39.33 -21.32
N LEU A 110 -13.28 39.51 -22.60
CA LEU A 110 -13.15 40.84 -23.19
C LEU A 110 -14.49 41.59 -23.20
N ALA A 111 -15.58 40.92 -23.59
CA ALA A 111 -16.92 41.50 -23.61
C ALA A 111 -17.37 41.91 -22.19
N GLU A 112 -17.07 41.09 -21.19
CA GLU A 112 -17.30 41.37 -19.78
C GLU A 112 -16.61 42.68 -19.35
N ILE A 113 -15.32 42.86 -19.67
CA ILE A 113 -14.57 44.08 -19.33
C ILE A 113 -15.18 45.32 -20.00
N VAL A 114 -15.46 45.22 -21.30
CA VAL A 114 -16.04 46.33 -22.08
C VAL A 114 -17.38 46.75 -21.51
N VAL A 115 -18.24 45.79 -21.18
CA VAL A 115 -19.55 46.06 -20.57
C VAL A 115 -19.41 46.64 -19.17
N LEU A 116 -18.48 46.15 -18.34
CA LEU A 116 -18.26 46.71 -17.00
C LEU A 116 -17.78 48.17 -17.06
N LEU A 117 -16.86 48.50 -17.98
CA LEU A 117 -16.41 49.87 -18.20
C LEU A 117 -17.55 50.77 -18.70
N ALA A 118 -18.40 50.27 -19.60
CA ALA A 118 -19.58 50.99 -20.06
C ALA A 118 -20.61 51.18 -18.92
N TYR A 119 -20.82 50.16 -18.09
CA TYR A 119 -21.68 50.22 -16.90
C TYR A 119 -21.20 51.31 -15.94
N MET A 120 -19.89 51.35 -15.65
CA MET A 120 -19.25 52.37 -14.81
C MET A 120 -19.48 53.81 -15.31
N ARG A 121 -19.58 54.01 -16.63
CA ARG A 121 -19.87 55.33 -17.22
C ARG A 121 -21.37 55.65 -17.31
N SER A 122 -22.25 54.69 -17.01
CA SER A 122 -23.71 54.84 -17.18
C SER A 122 -24.46 55.29 -15.91
N PHE A 123 -23.73 55.78 -14.91
CA PHE A 123 -24.28 56.28 -13.64
C PHE A 123 -24.81 57.71 -13.76
N GLU A 124 -25.54 58.04 -14.83
CA GLU A 124 -26.28 59.29 -14.98
C GLU A 124 -27.76 59.04 -14.63
N GLY A 125 -28.38 59.93 -13.83
CA GLY A 125 -29.80 59.82 -13.42
C GLY A 125 -30.17 58.67 -12.47
N ALA A 126 -31.36 58.73 -11.87
CA ALA A 126 -31.84 57.76 -10.86
C ALA A 126 -32.26 56.40 -11.47
N ARG A 127 -32.80 56.38 -12.68
CA ARG A 127 -33.20 55.16 -13.44
C ARG A 127 -32.58 55.19 -14.83
N SER A 128 -32.22 54.03 -15.36
CA SER A 128 -31.64 53.91 -16.70
C SER A 128 -31.78 52.49 -17.22
N THR A 129 -32.55 52.31 -18.30
CA THR A 129 -32.65 51.04 -19.03
C THR A 129 -31.28 50.58 -19.53
N ARG A 130 -30.46 51.53 -20.01
CA ARG A 130 -29.08 51.26 -20.45
C ARG A 130 -28.24 50.64 -19.32
N ARG A 131 -28.28 51.23 -18.12
CA ARG A 131 -27.52 50.74 -16.96
C ARG A 131 -27.99 49.34 -16.53
N LEU A 132 -29.29 49.09 -16.56
CA LEU A 132 -29.86 47.78 -16.25
C LEU A 132 -29.43 46.70 -17.26
N VAL A 133 -29.50 47.00 -18.56
CA VAL A 133 -29.06 46.10 -19.63
C VAL A 133 -27.56 45.80 -19.50
N LEU A 134 -26.73 46.81 -19.28
CA LEU A 134 -25.28 46.62 -19.09
C LEU A 134 -24.97 45.75 -17.86
N ALA A 135 -25.69 45.90 -16.75
CA ALA A 135 -25.51 45.06 -15.57
C ALA A 135 -25.81 43.57 -15.84
N TRP A 136 -26.89 43.28 -16.59
CA TRP A 136 -27.23 41.91 -16.97
C TRP A 136 -26.30 41.32 -18.04
N LEU A 137 -25.89 42.12 -19.03
CA LEU A 137 -24.90 41.70 -20.03
C LEU A 137 -23.57 41.34 -19.37
N TYR A 138 -23.13 42.10 -18.37
CA TYR A 138 -21.94 41.77 -17.59
C TYR A 138 -22.06 40.37 -16.97
N PHE A 139 -23.16 40.09 -16.28
CA PHE A 139 -23.40 38.77 -15.68
C PHE A 139 -23.41 37.66 -16.73
N VAL A 140 -24.09 37.85 -17.87
CA VAL A 140 -24.18 36.86 -18.94
C VAL A 140 -22.80 36.54 -19.51
N PHE A 141 -21.96 37.55 -19.75
CA PHE A 141 -20.60 37.32 -20.25
C PHE A 141 -19.69 36.68 -19.22
N ALA A 142 -19.71 37.14 -17.96
CA ALA A 142 -18.94 36.50 -16.89
C ALA A 142 -19.35 35.03 -16.69
N TRP A 143 -20.66 34.75 -16.67
CA TRP A 143 -21.17 33.38 -16.57
C TRP A 143 -20.83 32.55 -17.82
N GLY A 144 -20.83 33.16 -19.01
CA GLY A 144 -20.37 32.54 -20.26
C GLY A 144 -18.92 32.04 -20.16
N SER A 145 -18.01 32.83 -19.60
CA SER A 145 -16.63 32.40 -19.33
C SER A 145 -16.59 31.19 -18.40
N LEU A 146 -17.36 31.21 -17.30
CA LEU A 146 -17.48 30.06 -16.39
C LEU A 146 -18.01 28.81 -17.09
N ALA A 147 -19.06 28.95 -17.90
CA ALA A 147 -19.70 27.86 -18.63
C ALA A 147 -18.75 27.19 -19.62
N VAL A 148 -17.85 27.96 -20.23
CA VAL A 148 -16.83 27.46 -21.15
C VAL A 148 -15.67 26.79 -20.40
N VAL A 149 -15.07 27.46 -19.41
CA VAL A 149 -13.97 26.89 -18.60
C VAL A 149 -14.38 25.61 -17.88
N GLN A 150 -15.63 25.52 -17.42
CA GLN A 150 -16.15 24.31 -16.80
C GLN A 150 -16.02 23.09 -17.73
N GLY A 151 -16.18 23.25 -19.05
CA GLY A 151 -15.94 22.20 -20.04
C GLY A 151 -14.52 21.65 -19.97
N PHE A 152 -13.52 22.52 -19.95
CA PHE A 152 -12.11 22.11 -19.92
C PHE A 152 -11.71 21.43 -18.61
N ILE A 153 -12.16 21.97 -17.48
CA ILE A 153 -11.79 21.45 -16.16
C ILE A 153 -12.47 20.12 -15.88
N SER A 154 -13.75 19.97 -16.24
CA SER A 154 -14.48 18.70 -16.08
C SER A 154 -13.96 17.62 -17.03
N PHE A 155 -13.54 17.99 -18.24
CA PHE A 155 -12.91 17.08 -19.19
C PHE A 155 -11.69 16.37 -18.61
N MET A 156 -10.84 17.08 -17.87
CA MET A 156 -9.66 16.48 -17.24
C MET A 156 -10.02 15.38 -16.23
N LEU A 157 -11.16 15.52 -15.54
CA LEU A 157 -11.63 14.56 -14.55
C LEU A 157 -12.41 13.41 -15.21
N THR A 158 -13.36 13.72 -16.08
CA THR A 158 -14.17 12.74 -16.81
C THR A 158 -14.15 13.07 -18.29
N PRO A 159 -13.19 12.58 -19.10
CA PRO A 159 -13.18 12.86 -20.53
C PRO A 159 -14.30 12.12 -21.29
N GLY A 160 -14.90 11.08 -20.70
CA GLY A 160 -16.03 10.35 -21.28
C GLY A 160 -15.71 9.74 -22.63
N GLU A 161 -16.66 9.84 -23.56
CA GLU A 161 -16.56 9.29 -24.93
C GLU A 161 -15.43 9.90 -25.76
N TRP A 162 -14.90 11.07 -25.37
CA TRP A 162 -13.76 11.69 -26.06
C TRP A 162 -12.54 10.76 -26.12
N LEU A 163 -12.36 9.86 -25.15
CA LEU A 163 -11.27 8.87 -25.15
C LEU A 163 -11.28 7.96 -26.39
N VAL A 164 -12.44 7.83 -27.05
CA VAL A 164 -12.62 7.03 -28.26
C VAL A 164 -12.84 7.94 -29.47
N THR A 165 -13.70 8.95 -29.36
CA THR A 165 -14.15 9.73 -30.52
C THR A 165 -13.23 10.90 -30.87
N HIS A 166 -12.48 11.42 -29.90
CA HIS A 166 -11.71 12.66 -30.00
C HIS A 166 -12.51 13.89 -30.49
N ARG A 167 -13.86 13.85 -30.47
CA ARG A 167 -14.71 14.94 -30.94
C ARG A 167 -14.85 16.03 -29.88
N PHE A 168 -14.84 17.29 -30.31
CA PHE A 168 -14.96 18.46 -29.42
C PHE A 168 -16.13 18.35 -28.42
N TRP A 169 -17.34 18.08 -28.91
CA TRP A 169 -18.55 18.11 -28.07
C TRP A 169 -18.62 16.96 -27.06
N ASP A 170 -18.07 15.79 -27.40
CA ASP A 170 -18.03 14.64 -26.49
C ASP A 170 -17.10 14.92 -25.29
N GLY A 171 -16.00 15.65 -25.52
CA GLY A 171 -15.11 16.08 -24.44
C GLY A 171 -15.62 17.30 -23.68
N PHE A 172 -16.27 18.24 -24.37
CA PHE A 172 -16.79 19.46 -23.75
C PHE A 172 -17.99 19.19 -22.84
N PHE A 173 -19.00 18.47 -23.33
CA PHE A 173 -20.20 18.06 -22.58
C PHE A 173 -20.02 16.70 -21.92
N ASN A 174 -18.92 16.55 -21.20
CA ASN A 174 -18.59 15.31 -20.53
C ASN A 174 -19.46 15.06 -19.27
N PRO A 175 -19.40 13.85 -18.66
CA PRO A 175 -20.32 13.46 -17.59
C PRO A 175 -20.41 14.42 -16.40
N THR A 176 -19.32 15.12 -16.05
CA THR A 176 -19.31 16.05 -14.91
C THR A 176 -19.50 17.53 -15.30
N TYR A 177 -19.75 17.82 -16.59
CA TYR A 177 -19.96 19.18 -17.07
C TYR A 177 -21.11 19.89 -16.36
N PHE A 178 -22.34 19.39 -16.53
CA PHE A 178 -23.55 19.99 -15.97
C PHE A 178 -23.59 20.03 -14.43
N PRO A 179 -23.33 18.92 -13.70
CA PRO A 179 -23.30 18.99 -12.25
C PRO A 179 -22.24 19.99 -11.74
N GLY A 180 -21.07 20.03 -12.38
CA GLY A 180 -20.02 20.98 -12.02
C GLY A 180 -20.37 22.43 -12.38
N LEU A 181 -21.09 22.68 -13.48
CA LEU A 181 -21.56 24.01 -13.87
C LEU A 181 -22.57 24.57 -12.86
N VAL A 182 -23.56 23.76 -12.49
CA VAL A 182 -24.56 24.12 -11.47
C VAL A 182 -23.89 24.37 -10.13
N PHE A 183 -22.97 23.47 -9.74
CA PHE A 183 -22.20 23.60 -8.50
C PHE A 183 -21.40 24.91 -8.45
N ARG A 184 -20.58 25.20 -9.48
CA ARG A 184 -19.77 26.43 -9.53
C ARG A 184 -20.61 27.69 -9.63
N THR A 185 -21.73 27.66 -10.35
CA THR A 185 -22.65 28.80 -10.45
C THR A 185 -23.28 29.12 -9.09
N ALA A 186 -23.79 28.11 -8.37
CA ALA A 186 -24.35 28.29 -7.03
C ALA A 186 -23.29 28.74 -6.01
N MET A 187 -22.07 28.19 -6.12
CA MET A 187 -20.94 28.60 -5.30
C MET A 187 -20.53 30.06 -5.56
N ALA A 188 -20.44 30.48 -6.82
CA ALA A 188 -20.19 31.87 -7.19
C ALA A 188 -21.26 32.81 -6.60
N ALA A 189 -22.53 32.43 -6.70
CA ALA A 189 -23.62 33.18 -6.08
C ALA A 189 -23.46 33.31 -4.56
N ALA A 190 -23.12 32.23 -3.86
CA ALA A 190 -22.91 32.28 -2.41
C ALA A 190 -21.72 33.19 -2.01
N LEU A 191 -20.62 33.12 -2.76
CA LEU A 191 -19.41 33.92 -2.54
C LEU A 191 -19.66 35.41 -2.76
N ALA A 192 -20.53 35.76 -3.70
CA ALA A 192 -20.95 37.14 -3.91
C ALA A 192 -21.61 37.72 -2.65
N GLY A 193 -22.41 36.92 -1.94
CA GLY A 193 -22.98 37.29 -0.64
C GLY A 193 -21.90 37.48 0.43
N ALA A 194 -20.93 36.56 0.50
CA ALA A 194 -19.81 36.66 1.45
C ALA A 194 -18.96 37.92 1.23
N PHE A 195 -18.75 38.29 -0.04
CA PHE A 195 -18.08 39.53 -0.39
C PHE A 195 -18.94 40.77 -0.11
N GLY A 196 -20.23 40.70 -0.42
CA GLY A 196 -21.22 41.73 -0.08
C GLY A 196 -21.24 42.07 1.41
N LEU A 197 -21.00 41.08 2.29
CA LEU A 197 -20.86 41.30 3.74
C LEU A 197 -19.69 42.23 4.10
N LEU A 198 -18.55 42.12 3.40
CA LEU A 198 -17.41 43.02 3.61
C LEU A 198 -17.73 44.43 3.09
N THR A 199 -18.24 44.54 1.86
CA THR A 199 -18.53 45.86 1.27
C THR A 199 -19.68 46.57 1.98
N ALA A 200 -20.64 45.83 2.55
CA ALA A 200 -21.70 46.40 3.37
C ALA A 200 -21.16 47.19 4.58
N GLN A 201 -20.00 46.79 5.14
CA GLN A 201 -19.39 47.48 6.29
C GLN A 201 -18.81 48.86 5.95
N ALA A 202 -18.65 49.18 4.66
CA ALA A 202 -18.25 50.51 4.19
C ALA A 202 -19.43 51.51 4.15
N SER A 203 -20.67 51.06 4.40
CA SER A 203 -21.83 51.94 4.47
C SER A 203 -21.76 52.83 5.72
N GLU A 204 -21.99 54.13 5.54
CA GLU A 204 -21.92 55.11 6.63
C GLU A 204 -23.13 55.00 7.56
N THR A 205 -24.32 54.78 7.00
CA THR A 205 -25.58 54.66 7.75
C THR A 205 -25.73 53.27 8.37
N GLU A 206 -25.96 53.21 9.69
CA GLU A 206 -26.05 51.95 10.43
C GLU A 206 -27.26 51.08 9.99
N SER A 207 -28.41 51.70 9.70
CA SER A 207 -29.60 50.99 9.22
C SER A 207 -29.36 50.36 7.85
N GLN A 208 -28.71 51.09 6.93
CA GLN A 208 -28.32 50.59 5.61
C GLN A 208 -27.31 49.45 5.74
N ARG A 209 -26.30 49.59 6.61
CA ARG A 209 -25.31 48.54 6.89
C ARG A 209 -25.96 47.25 7.38
N LYS A 210 -26.86 47.33 8.37
CA LYS A 210 -27.56 46.16 8.94
C LYS A 210 -28.47 45.50 7.90
N SER A 211 -29.22 46.30 7.14
CA SER A 211 -30.10 45.82 6.06
C SER A 211 -29.30 45.09 4.97
N LEU A 212 -28.21 45.71 4.49
CA LEU A 212 -27.31 45.11 3.50
C LEU A 212 -26.63 43.85 4.04
N SER A 213 -26.21 43.84 5.31
CA SER A 213 -25.58 42.66 5.92
C SER A 213 -26.55 41.48 6.00
N ARG A 214 -27.83 41.72 6.35
CA ARG A 214 -28.88 40.67 6.35
C ARG A 214 -29.16 40.16 4.94
N PHE A 215 -29.26 41.06 3.97
CA PHE A 215 -29.46 40.68 2.57
C PHE A 215 -28.30 39.83 2.05
N CYS A 216 -27.06 40.28 2.28
CA CYS A 216 -25.86 39.55 1.83
C CYS A 216 -25.70 38.20 2.55
N ALA A 217 -26.04 38.11 3.84
CA ALA A 217 -26.01 36.83 4.56
C ALA A 217 -27.04 35.83 4.02
N LEU A 218 -28.27 36.28 3.74
CA LEU A 218 -29.28 35.45 3.06
C LEU A 218 -28.79 35.04 1.67
N TRP A 219 -28.17 35.95 0.93
CA TRP A 219 -27.58 35.68 -0.37
C TRP A 219 -26.46 34.63 -0.32
N THR A 220 -25.67 34.59 0.77
CA THR A 220 -24.67 33.54 0.99
C THR A 220 -25.31 32.17 1.27
N ILE A 221 -26.43 32.13 2.00
CA ILE A 221 -27.05 30.89 2.48
C ILE A 221 -27.96 30.25 1.43
N LEU A 222 -28.75 31.06 0.71
CA LEU A 222 -29.76 30.57 -0.24
C LEU A 222 -29.22 29.63 -1.34
N PRO A 223 -28.01 29.83 -1.89
CA PRO A 223 -27.46 28.91 -2.89
C PRO A 223 -26.92 27.60 -2.33
N LEU A 224 -26.70 27.47 -1.01
CA LEU A 224 -26.03 26.30 -0.41
C LEU A 224 -26.77 24.98 -0.60
N PRO A 225 -28.12 24.89 -0.52
CA PRO A 225 -28.83 23.66 -0.86
C PRO A 225 -28.56 23.20 -2.30
N VAL A 226 -28.42 24.15 -3.24
CA VAL A 226 -28.08 23.84 -4.64
C VAL A 226 -26.63 23.36 -4.74
N VAL A 227 -25.69 23.96 -3.99
CA VAL A 227 -24.30 23.48 -3.90
C VAL A 227 -24.26 22.03 -3.41
N VAL A 228 -25.01 21.69 -2.36
CA VAL A 228 -25.07 20.32 -1.82
C VAL A 228 -25.66 19.34 -2.84
N ALA A 229 -26.81 19.68 -3.42
CA ALA A 229 -27.48 18.82 -4.41
C ALA A 229 -26.62 18.61 -5.67
N ALA A 230 -25.99 19.67 -6.19
CA ALA A 230 -25.11 19.59 -7.35
C ALA A 230 -23.80 18.84 -7.03
N GLY A 231 -23.28 18.97 -5.80
CA GLY A 231 -22.12 18.20 -5.33
C GLY A 231 -22.43 16.70 -5.26
N TRP A 232 -23.62 16.34 -4.77
CA TRP A 232 -24.08 14.95 -4.79
C TRP A 232 -24.23 14.41 -6.21
N TRP A 233 -24.87 15.20 -7.10
CA TRP A 233 -25.01 14.85 -8.52
C TRP A 233 -23.63 14.68 -9.19
N HIS A 234 -22.66 15.54 -8.85
CA HIS A 234 -21.29 15.44 -9.35
C HIS A 234 -20.62 14.13 -8.94
N ILE A 235 -20.70 13.73 -7.66
CA ILE A 235 -20.12 12.46 -7.18
C ILE A 235 -20.81 11.26 -7.84
N ALA A 236 -22.14 11.31 -8.00
CA ALA A 236 -22.90 10.24 -8.65
C ALA A 236 -22.51 10.05 -10.12
N ALA A 237 -22.05 11.10 -10.81
CA ALA A 237 -21.58 11.04 -12.20
C ALA A 237 -20.16 10.44 -12.35
N LEU A 238 -19.42 10.23 -11.25
CA LEU A 238 -18.07 9.64 -11.28
C LEU A 238 -18.12 8.12 -11.38
N THR A 239 -17.06 7.52 -11.96
CA THR A 239 -16.87 6.06 -11.95
C THR A 239 -16.66 5.53 -10.53
N PRO A 240 -16.94 4.25 -10.23
CA PRO A 240 -16.74 3.68 -8.88
C PRO A 240 -15.31 3.88 -8.33
N GLY A 241 -14.29 3.82 -9.20
CA GLY A 241 -12.91 4.09 -8.82
C GLY A 241 -12.67 5.54 -8.40
N GLN A 242 -13.23 6.49 -9.15
CA GLN A 242 -13.14 7.92 -8.85
C GLN A 242 -13.97 8.31 -7.63
N GLN A 243 -15.15 7.71 -7.44
CA GLN A 243 -15.95 7.88 -6.23
C GLN A 243 -15.16 7.45 -5.00
N ALA A 244 -14.49 6.30 -5.06
CA ALA A 244 -13.68 5.82 -3.95
C ALA A 244 -12.53 6.79 -3.58
N LEU A 245 -11.89 7.40 -4.58
CA LEU A 245 -10.86 8.43 -4.36
C LEU A 245 -11.45 9.71 -3.77
N ALA A 246 -12.55 10.21 -4.35
CA ALA A 246 -13.25 11.43 -3.94
C ALA A 246 -13.89 11.33 -2.54
N LEU A 247 -14.22 10.13 -2.09
CA LEU A 247 -14.78 9.86 -0.76
C LEU A 247 -13.70 9.53 0.30
N GLY A 248 -12.43 9.83 0.02
CA GLY A 248 -11.39 9.85 1.04
C GLY A 248 -10.41 8.68 1.06
N ARG A 249 -10.43 7.77 0.05
CA ARG A 249 -9.33 6.79 -0.11
C ARG A 249 -8.02 7.41 -0.58
N SER A 250 -8.06 8.67 -1.02
CA SER A 250 -6.88 9.50 -1.28
C SER A 250 -6.46 10.26 -0.02
N PRO A 251 -5.19 10.17 0.43
CA PRO A 251 -4.68 10.99 1.53
C PRO A 251 -4.79 12.50 1.27
N GLU A 252 -4.73 12.92 0.00
CA GLU A 252 -4.86 14.31 -0.41
C GLU A 252 -6.30 14.80 -0.25
N VAL A 253 -7.28 13.99 -0.68
CA VAL A 253 -8.70 14.31 -0.48
C VAL A 253 -9.03 14.41 1.01
N ALA A 254 -8.52 13.49 1.84
CA ALA A 254 -8.69 13.55 3.28
C ALA A 254 -8.10 14.83 3.91
N ALA A 255 -6.98 15.34 3.38
CA ALA A 255 -6.41 16.61 3.81
C ALA A 255 -7.30 17.81 3.45
N GLY A 256 -7.81 17.88 2.21
CA GLY A 256 -8.75 18.91 1.79
C GLY A 256 -10.05 18.87 2.60
N MET A 257 -10.58 17.67 2.86
CA MET A 257 -11.81 17.46 3.63
C MET A 257 -11.69 17.98 5.07
N ARG A 258 -10.51 17.87 5.70
CA ARG A 258 -10.28 18.44 7.04
C ARG A 258 -10.41 19.96 7.05
N VAL A 259 -9.92 20.65 6.01
CA VAL A 259 -10.07 22.11 5.88
C VAL A 259 -11.54 22.46 5.62
N PHE A 260 -12.19 21.71 4.72
CA PHE A 260 -13.60 21.87 4.38
C PHE A 260 -14.51 21.85 5.62
N TRP A 261 -14.33 20.88 6.52
CA TRP A 261 -15.14 20.73 7.74
C TRP A 261 -15.05 21.90 8.71
N TRP A 262 -13.98 22.69 8.68
CA TRP A 262 -13.84 23.90 9.50
C TRP A 262 -14.23 25.17 8.73
N ALA A 263 -13.90 25.24 7.44
CA ALA A 263 -14.14 26.43 6.62
C ALA A 263 -15.63 26.73 6.42
N VAL A 264 -16.44 25.71 6.14
CA VAL A 264 -17.89 25.89 5.89
C VAL A 264 -18.63 26.39 7.14
N PRO A 265 -18.50 25.75 8.33
CA PRO A 265 -19.15 26.26 9.54
C PRO A 265 -18.65 27.65 9.93
N ALA A 266 -17.36 27.95 9.78
CA ALA A 266 -16.81 29.28 10.06
C ALA A 266 -17.43 30.37 9.15
N MET A 267 -17.59 30.07 7.86
CA MET A 267 -18.27 30.96 6.91
C MET A 267 -19.74 31.20 7.31
N LEU A 268 -20.47 30.13 7.65
CA LEU A 268 -21.88 30.21 8.06
C LEU A 268 -22.08 30.97 9.38
N ALA A 269 -21.28 30.64 10.40
CA ALA A 269 -21.35 31.28 11.71
C ALA A 269 -21.01 32.78 11.62
N GLY A 270 -19.94 33.13 10.90
CA GLY A 270 -19.57 34.52 10.67
C GLY A 270 -20.64 35.30 9.90
N GLY A 271 -21.25 34.68 8.88
CA GLY A 271 -22.39 35.26 8.15
C GLY A 271 -23.60 35.51 9.05
N ALA A 272 -23.96 34.56 9.91
CA ALA A 272 -25.06 34.68 10.86
C ALA A 272 -24.81 35.79 11.90
N LEU A 273 -23.59 35.88 12.45
CA LEU A 273 -23.22 36.95 13.39
C LEU A 273 -23.34 38.34 12.74
N LEU A 274 -22.91 38.48 11.49
CA LEU A 274 -23.03 39.73 10.73
C LEU A 274 -24.49 40.08 10.43
N ALA A 275 -25.33 39.10 10.09
CA ALA A 275 -26.77 39.28 9.89
C ALA A 275 -27.50 39.68 11.20
N GLY A 276 -27.05 39.13 12.34
CA GLY A 276 -27.55 39.41 13.68
C GLY A 276 -27.24 40.82 14.19
N GLY A 277 -26.44 41.61 13.46
CA GLY A 277 -26.18 43.01 13.77
C GLY A 277 -24.96 43.24 14.65
N LEU A 278 -23.89 42.45 14.46
CA LEU A 278 -22.61 42.59 15.17
C LEU A 278 -22.13 44.06 15.24
N PRO A 279 -21.59 44.51 16.38
CA PRO A 279 -21.07 45.87 16.54
C PRO A 279 -20.00 46.21 15.49
N ARG A 280 -19.96 47.46 15.03
CA ARG A 280 -19.08 47.90 13.92
C ARG A 280 -17.61 47.55 14.12
N ARG A 281 -17.10 47.64 15.37
CA ARG A 281 -15.72 47.26 15.75
C ARG A 281 -15.37 45.80 15.41
N TRP A 282 -16.36 44.90 15.49
CA TRP A 282 -16.20 43.47 15.25
C TRP A 282 -16.73 43.03 13.88
N ALA A 283 -17.66 43.78 13.28
CA ALA A 283 -18.26 43.45 11.99
C ALA A 283 -17.26 43.43 10.83
N ARG A 284 -16.32 44.39 10.79
CA ARG A 284 -15.29 44.39 9.73
C ARG A 284 -14.29 43.22 9.89
N PRO A 285 -13.68 42.99 11.06
CA PRO A 285 -12.87 41.78 11.28
C PRO A 285 -13.62 40.47 10.98
N ALA A 286 -14.88 40.35 11.42
CA ALA A 286 -15.70 39.16 11.15
C ALA A 286 -15.95 38.96 9.65
N SER A 287 -16.20 40.03 8.87
CA SER A 287 -16.37 39.91 7.42
C SER A 287 -15.09 39.50 6.69
N VAL A 288 -13.91 39.94 7.16
CA VAL A 288 -12.62 39.48 6.64
C VAL A 288 -12.41 38.00 6.98
N ALA A 289 -12.77 37.57 8.20
CA ALA A 289 -12.69 36.16 8.59
C ALA A 289 -13.62 35.27 7.74
N VAL A 290 -14.84 35.72 7.43
CA VAL A 290 -15.76 35.02 6.51
C VAL A 290 -15.16 34.88 5.12
N LEU A 291 -14.51 35.93 4.60
CA LEU A 291 -13.83 35.86 3.30
C LEU A 291 -12.62 34.94 3.31
N ALA A 292 -11.82 34.93 4.38
CA ALA A 292 -10.72 34.00 4.55
C ALA A 292 -11.23 32.55 4.62
N ALA A 293 -12.32 32.29 5.35
CA ALA A 293 -12.98 30.99 5.38
C ALA A 293 -13.51 30.58 3.99
N SER A 294 -14.07 31.53 3.23
CA SER A 294 -14.53 31.31 1.86
C SER A 294 -13.38 30.96 0.89
N PHE A 295 -12.23 31.59 1.06
CA PHE A 295 -11.01 31.28 0.30
C PHE A 295 -10.50 29.87 0.62
N LEU A 296 -10.45 29.50 1.90
CA LEU A 296 -10.07 28.16 2.34
C LEU A 296 -11.06 27.10 1.84
N PHE A 297 -12.36 27.42 1.82
CA PHE A 297 -13.38 26.55 1.25
C PHE A 297 -13.13 26.27 -0.23
N ILE A 298 -12.95 27.31 -1.07
CA ILE A 298 -12.62 27.11 -2.50
C ILE A 298 -11.31 26.35 -2.67
N GLY A 299 -10.25 26.74 -1.94
CA GLY A 299 -8.97 26.07 -2.02
C GLY A 299 -9.06 24.59 -1.67
N SER A 300 -9.83 24.24 -0.63
CA SER A 300 -10.09 22.84 -0.26
C SER A 300 -10.82 22.08 -1.36
N TYR A 301 -11.81 22.69 -2.01
CA TYR A 301 -12.56 22.09 -3.10
C TYR A 301 -11.68 21.86 -4.34
N GLU A 302 -10.94 22.87 -4.79
CA GLU A 302 -10.06 22.73 -5.97
C GLU A 302 -8.94 21.71 -5.73
N TYR A 303 -8.43 21.64 -4.49
CA TYR A 303 -7.47 20.61 -4.09
C TYR A 303 -8.08 19.20 -4.11
N MET A 304 -9.29 19.02 -3.59
CA MET A 304 -9.99 17.72 -3.63
C MET A 304 -10.33 17.29 -5.06
N ARG A 305 -10.76 18.23 -5.93
CA ARG A 305 -11.02 17.97 -7.36
C ARG A 305 -9.75 17.50 -8.07
N GLU A 306 -8.62 18.17 -7.81
CA GLU A 306 -7.32 17.78 -8.35
C GLU A 306 -6.90 16.39 -7.90
N ALA A 307 -7.09 16.09 -6.62
CA ALA A 307 -6.77 14.78 -6.05
C ALA A 307 -7.69 13.67 -6.57
N ALA A 308 -8.95 13.96 -6.89
CA ALA A 308 -9.93 12.98 -7.37
C ALA A 308 -9.64 12.42 -8.77
N ARG A 309 -8.86 13.14 -9.61
CA ARG A 309 -8.42 12.65 -10.93
C ARG A 309 -7.10 11.89 -10.91
N ARG A 310 -6.38 11.85 -9.78
CA ARG A 310 -5.15 11.08 -9.65
C ARG A 310 -5.43 9.60 -9.97
N PRO A 311 -4.56 8.91 -10.73
CA PRO A 311 -3.16 9.25 -11.04
C PRO A 311 -2.99 10.05 -12.33
N TYR A 312 -4.04 10.66 -12.88
CA TYR A 312 -4.03 11.32 -14.19
C TYR A 312 -4.04 12.85 -14.10
N LEU A 313 -3.54 13.49 -15.17
CA LEU A 313 -3.89 14.87 -15.52
C LEU A 313 -5.15 14.90 -16.40
N VAL A 314 -5.29 13.93 -17.30
CA VAL A 314 -6.51 13.67 -18.08
C VAL A 314 -6.84 12.19 -17.92
N THR A 315 -7.94 11.89 -17.23
CA THR A 315 -8.29 10.52 -16.81
C THR A 315 -8.28 9.53 -17.96
N GLY A 316 -7.47 8.48 -17.85
CA GLY A 316 -7.38 7.44 -18.89
C GLY A 316 -6.58 7.84 -20.14
N HIS A 317 -5.99 9.03 -20.19
CA HIS A 317 -5.22 9.51 -21.35
C HIS A 317 -3.79 9.97 -21.00
N VAL A 318 -3.62 10.77 -19.95
CA VAL A 318 -2.32 11.34 -19.54
C VAL A 318 -2.10 11.18 -18.04
N TYR A 319 -1.00 10.52 -17.65
CA TYR A 319 -0.61 10.37 -16.24
C TYR A 319 -0.11 11.68 -15.61
N SER A 320 -0.04 11.72 -14.28
CA SER A 320 0.44 12.89 -13.50
C SER A 320 1.90 13.29 -13.78
N ASN A 321 2.67 12.40 -14.39
CA ASN A 321 4.03 12.67 -14.86
C ASN A 321 4.09 13.06 -16.35
N GLY A 322 2.95 13.21 -17.04
CA GLY A 322 2.89 13.61 -18.44
C GLY A 322 2.95 12.45 -19.44
N VAL A 323 3.22 11.22 -18.99
CA VAL A 323 3.26 10.03 -19.84
C VAL A 323 1.85 9.74 -20.40
N LEU A 324 1.76 9.54 -21.71
CA LEU A 324 0.50 9.09 -22.33
C LEU A 324 0.25 7.62 -22.00
N VAL A 325 -1.01 7.28 -21.69
CA VAL A 325 -1.40 5.89 -21.39
C VAL A 325 -1.02 4.94 -22.52
N ALA A 326 -1.20 5.38 -23.78
CA ALA A 326 -0.82 4.60 -24.96
C ALA A 326 0.70 4.36 -25.11
N GLN A 327 1.56 5.16 -24.46
CA GLN A 327 3.02 5.01 -24.52
C GLN A 327 3.56 4.05 -23.45
N ALA A 328 2.79 3.76 -22.40
CA ALA A 328 3.24 2.97 -21.27
C ALA A 328 3.81 1.58 -21.65
N PRO A 329 3.18 0.77 -22.54
CA PRO A 329 3.72 -0.54 -22.91
C PRO A 329 5.10 -0.43 -23.57
N ALA A 330 5.24 0.46 -24.56
CA ALA A 330 6.49 0.67 -25.27
C ALA A 330 7.63 1.17 -24.36
N LEU A 331 7.33 2.01 -23.36
CA LEU A 331 8.31 2.47 -22.39
C LEU A 331 8.80 1.34 -21.47
N ASN A 332 7.90 0.42 -21.09
CA ASN A 332 8.27 -0.74 -20.26
C ASN A 332 9.14 -1.75 -21.03
N GLU A 333 8.91 -1.89 -22.34
CA GLU A 333 9.69 -2.80 -23.19
C GLU A 333 11.05 -2.23 -23.60
N SER A 334 11.07 -0.98 -24.08
CA SER A 334 12.28 -0.37 -24.66
C SER A 334 13.11 0.48 -23.69
N GLY A 335 12.62 0.67 -22.47
CA GLY A 335 13.23 1.54 -21.46
C GLY A 335 12.78 3.00 -21.58
N PHE A 336 12.64 3.66 -20.45
CA PHE A 336 12.18 5.06 -20.37
C PHE A 336 13.24 6.05 -20.85
N LEU A 337 14.48 5.90 -20.37
CA LEU A 337 15.62 6.78 -20.66
C LEU A 337 15.97 6.78 -22.16
N ALA A 338 15.86 5.62 -22.80
CA ALA A 338 16.08 5.48 -24.24
C ALA A 338 15.09 6.32 -25.09
N LYS A 339 13.87 6.55 -24.57
CA LYS A 339 12.83 7.34 -25.24
C LYS A 339 12.73 8.79 -24.73
N ALA A 340 13.32 9.10 -23.57
CA ALA A 340 13.33 10.42 -22.99
C ALA A 340 14.19 11.38 -23.82
N ARG A 341 13.59 12.30 -24.58
CA ARG A 341 14.31 13.19 -25.52
C ARG A 341 15.36 14.06 -24.83
N TRP A 342 14.97 14.69 -23.73
CA TRP A 342 15.77 15.69 -23.00
C TRP A 342 16.73 15.10 -21.97
N SER A 343 16.77 13.78 -21.86
CA SER A 343 17.66 13.12 -20.90
C SER A 343 19.08 12.97 -21.43
N ARG A 344 20.07 13.26 -20.59
CA ARG A 344 21.49 13.00 -20.92
C ARG A 344 21.86 11.53 -20.77
N VAL A 345 21.18 10.81 -19.89
CA VAL A 345 21.37 9.37 -19.67
C VAL A 345 20.38 8.61 -20.55
N LYS A 346 20.87 7.76 -21.44
CA LYS A 346 20.01 6.94 -22.33
C LYS A 346 19.93 5.47 -21.92
N GLN A 347 20.89 5.01 -21.13
CA GLN A 347 21.00 3.63 -20.69
C GLN A 347 21.62 3.59 -19.29
N VAL A 348 21.19 2.61 -18.50
CA VAL A 348 21.77 2.32 -17.19
C VAL A 348 23.04 1.50 -17.37
N THR A 349 24.14 1.95 -16.78
CA THR A 349 25.41 1.22 -16.62
C THR A 349 25.72 1.10 -15.13
N PRO A 350 26.64 0.21 -14.72
CA PRO A 350 27.06 0.12 -13.33
C PRO A 350 27.58 1.44 -12.76
N GLU A 351 28.28 2.24 -13.55
CA GLU A 351 28.93 3.50 -13.15
C GLU A 351 27.93 4.64 -13.00
N ASN A 352 26.88 4.68 -13.83
CA ASN A 352 25.90 5.77 -13.83
C ASN A 352 24.61 5.45 -13.05
N ARG A 353 24.55 4.30 -12.35
CA ARG A 353 23.31 3.79 -11.74
C ARG A 353 22.56 4.83 -10.90
N ILE A 354 23.27 5.60 -10.07
CA ILE A 354 22.65 6.66 -9.24
C ILE A 354 22.20 7.86 -10.07
N GLU A 355 23.00 8.27 -11.07
CA GLU A 355 22.65 9.36 -11.98
C GLU A 355 21.41 9.01 -12.81
N ALA A 356 21.36 7.80 -13.38
CA ALA A 356 20.21 7.27 -14.09
C ALA A 356 18.96 7.23 -13.20
N GLY A 357 19.10 6.82 -11.94
CA GLY A 357 18.03 6.83 -10.95
C GLY A 357 17.52 8.25 -10.63
N ARG A 358 18.43 9.22 -10.49
CA ARG A 358 18.10 10.64 -10.29
C ARG A 358 17.33 11.21 -11.47
N GLU A 359 17.75 10.86 -12.68
CA GLU A 359 17.12 11.29 -13.92
C GLU A 359 15.70 10.71 -14.08
N LEU A 360 15.52 9.41 -13.78
CA LEU A 360 14.20 8.78 -13.73
C LEU A 360 13.28 9.44 -12.69
N PHE A 361 13.83 9.83 -11.52
CA PHE A 361 13.06 10.56 -10.52
C PHE A 361 12.58 11.92 -11.05
N TYR A 362 13.43 12.66 -11.75
CA TYR A 362 13.02 13.94 -12.34
C TYR A 362 11.92 13.74 -13.38
N LEU A 363 12.10 12.80 -14.29
CA LEU A 363 11.17 12.57 -15.39
C LEU A 363 9.83 11.98 -14.93
N GLN A 364 9.81 11.13 -13.90
CA GLN A 364 8.60 10.38 -13.53
C GLN A 364 7.98 10.77 -12.18
N CYS A 365 8.73 11.39 -11.27
CA CYS A 365 8.29 11.59 -9.89
C CYS A 365 8.26 13.08 -9.47
N ALA A 366 9.20 13.90 -9.96
CA ALA A 366 9.37 15.29 -9.51
C ALA A 366 8.24 16.24 -9.94
N SER A 367 7.36 15.83 -10.87
CA SER A 367 6.14 16.59 -11.17
C SER A 367 5.19 16.66 -9.97
N CYS A 368 5.23 15.64 -9.10
CA CYS A 368 4.36 15.50 -7.94
C CYS A 368 5.13 15.62 -6.62
N HIS A 369 6.32 15.03 -6.54
CA HIS A 369 7.11 14.95 -5.31
C HIS A 369 8.16 16.07 -5.20
N SER A 370 8.17 16.73 -4.04
CA SER A 370 9.32 17.57 -3.66
C SER A 370 10.40 16.75 -2.97
N THR A 371 11.61 17.30 -2.92
CA THR A 371 12.72 16.82 -2.11
C THR A 371 12.89 17.78 -0.93
N GLY A 372 12.19 17.49 0.16
CA GLY A 372 12.08 18.22 1.44
C GLY A 372 11.79 19.70 1.37
N GLY A 373 10.83 20.07 0.53
CA GLY A 373 10.03 21.23 0.82
C GLY A 373 8.61 20.85 1.26
N PRO A 374 7.68 21.81 1.22
CA PRO A 374 6.45 21.74 2.02
C PRO A 374 5.38 20.81 1.48
N LEU A 375 5.40 20.50 0.17
CA LEU A 375 4.36 19.73 -0.50
C LEU A 375 4.91 18.39 -0.99
N LEU A 376 4.26 17.30 -0.56
CA LEU A 376 4.53 15.93 -0.99
C LEU A 376 6.01 15.50 -0.93
N ASP A 377 6.72 15.87 0.15
CA ASP A 377 8.11 15.47 0.36
C ASP A 377 8.32 13.94 0.27
N ILE A 378 9.27 13.53 -0.57
CA ILE A 378 9.63 12.13 -0.75
C ILE A 378 10.58 11.61 0.35
N ARG A 379 11.37 12.46 1.01
CA ARG A 379 12.43 12.03 1.94
C ARG A 379 11.91 11.14 3.08
N PRO A 380 10.90 11.55 3.90
CA PRO A 380 10.33 10.69 4.94
C PRO A 380 9.70 9.40 4.40
N ARG A 381 9.21 9.42 3.16
CA ARG A 381 8.56 8.25 2.54
C ARG A 381 9.59 7.23 2.05
N ALA A 382 10.73 7.69 1.54
CA ALA A 382 11.81 6.83 1.07
C ALA A 382 12.63 6.25 2.23
N ALA A 383 12.81 7.01 3.32
CA ALA A 383 13.67 6.65 4.45
C ALA A 383 13.34 5.33 5.16
N LYS A 384 12.12 4.79 4.98
CA LYS A 384 11.72 3.52 5.60
C LYS A 384 12.08 2.27 4.79
N TYR A 385 12.37 2.41 3.50
CA TYR A 385 12.59 1.26 2.63
C TYR A 385 14.07 0.88 2.58
N SER A 386 14.37 -0.41 2.61
CA SER A 386 15.66 -0.89 2.08
C SER A 386 15.69 -0.74 0.56
N LEU A 387 16.86 -0.90 -0.06
CA LEU A 387 16.98 -0.91 -1.52
C LEU A 387 15.96 -1.88 -2.17
N THR A 388 15.92 -3.11 -1.67
CA THR A 388 15.02 -4.14 -2.17
C THR A 388 13.56 -3.84 -1.85
N GLY A 389 13.27 -3.27 -0.68
CA GLY A 389 11.93 -2.80 -0.33
C GLY A 389 11.44 -1.69 -1.25
N MET A 390 12.32 -0.77 -1.65
CA MET A 390 12.00 0.30 -2.59
C MET A 390 11.73 -0.25 -3.99
N GLU A 391 12.53 -1.19 -4.49
CA GLU A 391 12.25 -1.87 -5.76
C GLU A 391 10.88 -2.60 -5.74
N SER A 392 10.55 -3.22 -4.60
CA SER A 392 9.26 -3.89 -4.39
C SER A 392 8.09 -2.89 -4.41
N LEU A 393 8.26 -1.73 -3.75
CA LEU A 393 7.30 -0.62 -3.82
C LEU A 393 7.07 -0.18 -5.27
N LEU A 394 8.14 0.07 -6.03
CA LEU A 394 8.06 0.49 -7.44
C LEU A 394 7.36 -0.56 -8.31
N THR A 395 7.49 -1.84 -7.98
CA THR A 395 6.82 -2.95 -8.69
C THR A 395 5.31 -2.99 -8.43
N GLY A 396 4.87 -2.63 -7.22
CA GLY A 396 3.45 -2.54 -6.87
C GLY A 396 2.81 -1.16 -7.11
N LEU A 397 3.60 -0.17 -7.53
CA LEU A 397 3.14 1.21 -7.71
C LEU A 397 1.95 1.29 -8.68
N GLY A 398 0.91 2.02 -8.30
CA GLY A 398 -0.31 2.19 -9.10
C GLY A 398 -1.26 0.98 -9.11
N LYS A 399 -0.90 -0.18 -8.54
CA LYS A 399 -1.76 -1.38 -8.53
C LYS A 399 -2.79 -1.37 -7.38
N ILE A 400 -2.29 -1.32 -6.14
CA ILE A 400 -3.13 -1.22 -4.92
C ILE A 400 -3.51 0.24 -4.67
N GLY A 401 -2.50 1.09 -4.47
CA GLY A 401 -2.67 2.53 -4.35
C GLY A 401 -2.84 3.16 -5.74
N ARG A 402 -4.08 3.29 -6.19
CA ARG A 402 -4.39 3.80 -7.55
C ARG A 402 -4.19 5.32 -7.72
N TYR A 403 -3.84 6.06 -6.67
CA TYR A 403 -3.63 7.51 -6.72
C TYR A 403 -2.25 7.93 -7.23
N MET A 404 -1.33 6.99 -7.52
CA MET A 404 -0.02 7.28 -8.10
C MET A 404 0.14 6.55 -9.43
N PRO A 405 0.78 7.15 -10.46
CA PRO A 405 1.10 6.43 -11.69
C PRO A 405 1.97 5.19 -11.40
N PRO A 406 1.87 4.11 -12.20
CA PRO A 406 2.83 3.03 -12.16
C PRO A 406 4.23 3.52 -12.59
N PHE A 407 5.26 2.75 -12.23
CA PHE A 407 6.60 2.98 -12.78
C PHE A 407 6.63 2.61 -14.27
N PHE A 408 7.30 3.43 -15.08
CA PHE A 408 7.53 3.17 -16.50
C PHE A 408 9.01 2.93 -16.78
N GLY A 409 9.36 1.81 -17.38
CA GLY A 409 10.74 1.50 -17.76
C GLY A 409 11.15 0.05 -17.53
N SER A 410 12.39 -0.25 -17.89
CA SER A 410 13.00 -1.57 -17.76
C SER A 410 13.31 -1.95 -16.31
N LYS A 411 13.64 -3.23 -16.08
CA LYS A 411 14.09 -3.71 -14.76
C LYS A 411 15.34 -2.97 -14.26
N ALA A 412 16.32 -2.73 -15.14
CA ALA A 412 17.54 -2.01 -14.79
C ALA A 412 17.25 -0.55 -14.37
N GLU A 413 16.35 0.13 -15.08
CA GLU A 413 15.91 1.49 -14.73
C GLU A 413 15.17 1.52 -13.40
N LYS A 414 14.29 0.54 -13.13
CA LYS A 414 13.63 0.42 -11.83
C LYS A 414 14.64 0.27 -10.69
N GLN A 415 15.66 -0.55 -10.90
CA GLN A 415 16.73 -0.79 -9.92
C GLN A 415 17.65 0.43 -9.73
N ALA A 416 17.82 1.25 -10.77
CA ALA A 416 18.53 2.53 -10.70
C ALA A 416 17.70 3.56 -9.89
N LEU A 417 16.40 3.69 -10.18
CA LEU A 417 15.51 4.57 -9.43
C LEU A 417 15.40 4.13 -7.96
N ALA A 418 15.29 2.82 -7.69
CA ALA A 418 15.27 2.29 -6.33
C ALA A 418 16.58 2.61 -5.58
N ALA A 419 17.74 2.51 -6.23
CA ALA A 419 19.02 2.87 -5.65
C ALA A 419 19.08 4.36 -5.28
N PHE A 420 18.73 5.25 -6.21
CA PHE A 420 18.66 6.67 -5.93
C PHE A 420 17.70 7.00 -4.77
N LEU A 421 16.49 6.44 -4.79
CA LEU A 421 15.49 6.71 -3.75
C LEU A 421 15.90 6.15 -2.37
N ALA A 422 16.46 4.95 -2.30
CA ALA A 422 16.82 4.35 -1.03
C ALA A 422 18.14 4.91 -0.46
N GLN A 423 19.13 5.14 -1.31
CA GLN A 423 20.50 5.47 -0.89
C GLN A 423 20.70 6.97 -0.74
N GLU A 424 20.34 7.77 -1.76
CA GLU A 424 20.55 9.22 -1.75
C GLU A 424 19.44 9.99 -1.05
N ILE A 425 18.18 9.60 -1.29
CA ILE A 425 17.01 10.27 -0.70
C ILE A 425 16.66 9.69 0.68
N GLY A 426 16.74 8.36 0.81
CA GLY A 426 16.36 7.61 2.01
C GLY A 426 17.46 7.48 3.08
N GLY A 427 18.70 7.85 2.76
CA GLY A 427 19.82 7.83 3.70
C GLY A 427 20.55 6.49 3.85
N ASP A 428 20.40 5.59 2.87
CA ASP A 428 21.04 4.27 2.73
C ASP A 428 20.90 3.32 3.93
N ARG A 429 20.09 2.27 3.74
CA ARG A 429 19.89 1.18 4.71
C ARG A 429 20.41 -0.13 4.12
N PRO A 430 21.73 -0.34 4.04
CA PRO A 430 22.30 -1.55 3.46
C PRO A 430 21.92 -2.76 4.30
N ALA A 431 21.66 -3.89 3.64
CA ALA A 431 21.54 -5.18 4.31
C ALA A 431 22.92 -5.54 4.89
N LYS A 432 22.99 -5.78 6.20
CA LYS A 432 24.20 -6.29 6.86
C LYS A 432 24.05 -7.79 7.03
N ALA A 433 25.06 -8.55 6.61
CA ALA A 433 25.15 -9.98 6.92
C ALA A 433 25.07 -10.16 8.44
N ALA A 434 24.26 -11.11 8.88
CA ALA A 434 24.13 -11.37 10.30
C ALA A 434 25.42 -11.98 10.84
N ALA A 435 25.96 -11.40 11.91
CA ALA A 435 27.05 -12.02 12.64
C ALA A 435 26.49 -13.25 13.37
N LEU A 436 26.98 -14.44 13.02
CA LEU A 436 26.60 -15.68 13.67
C LEU A 436 27.28 -15.76 15.04
N ALA A 437 26.50 -15.85 16.11
CA ALA A 437 27.03 -16.19 17.42
C ALA A 437 27.61 -17.61 17.38
N GLN A 438 28.75 -17.85 18.05
CA GLN A 438 29.23 -19.21 18.25
C GLN A 438 28.27 -19.95 19.20
N LEU A 439 27.76 -21.09 18.77
CA LEU A 439 27.04 -22.00 19.65
C LEU A 439 28.01 -23.05 20.19
N PRO A 440 27.80 -23.56 21.42
CA PRO A 440 28.52 -24.71 21.91
C PRO A 440 28.37 -25.88 20.91
N PRO A 441 29.45 -26.62 20.64
CA PRO A 441 29.36 -27.83 19.85
C PRO A 441 28.44 -28.81 20.57
N GLU A 442 27.55 -29.44 19.81
CA GLU A 442 26.63 -30.44 20.35
C GLU A 442 27.13 -31.82 19.93
N THR A 443 27.32 -32.69 20.91
CA THR A 443 27.63 -34.09 20.66
C THR A 443 26.36 -34.93 20.66
N PRO A 444 26.27 -35.96 19.80
CA PRO A 444 25.20 -36.96 19.86
C PRO A 444 25.07 -37.57 21.27
N ALA A 445 23.86 -37.97 21.66
CA ALA A 445 23.70 -38.72 22.91
C ALA A 445 24.42 -40.08 22.81
N PRO A 446 24.83 -40.70 23.95
CA PRO A 446 25.43 -42.02 23.93
C PRO A 446 24.49 -43.08 23.32
N PHE A 447 25.06 -44.05 22.62
CA PHE A 447 24.35 -45.22 22.12
C PHE A 447 25.30 -46.41 22.09
N ALA A 448 24.98 -47.43 22.89
CA ALA A 448 25.73 -48.67 22.97
C ALA A 448 25.19 -49.69 21.96
N ASP A 449 26.06 -50.53 21.42
CA ASP A 449 25.70 -51.51 20.39
C ASP A 449 24.66 -52.53 20.89
N ASP A 450 24.67 -52.83 22.19
CA ASP A 450 23.76 -53.75 22.89
C ASP A 450 22.50 -53.07 23.44
N ALA A 451 22.31 -51.76 23.25
CA ALA A 451 21.13 -51.03 23.72
C ALA A 451 19.82 -51.72 23.31
N GLU A 452 18.81 -51.73 24.17
CA GLU A 452 17.52 -52.39 23.88
C GLU A 452 16.54 -51.49 23.11
N TYR A 453 16.70 -50.18 23.23
CA TYR A 453 15.75 -49.22 22.68
C TYR A 453 16.43 -48.17 21.79
N VAL A 454 15.70 -47.70 20.79
CA VAL A 454 15.99 -46.50 20.00
C VAL A 454 14.89 -45.49 20.24
N LEU A 455 15.27 -44.24 20.50
CA LEU A 455 14.33 -43.13 20.67
C LEU A 455 14.57 -42.11 19.56
N VAL A 456 13.63 -42.05 18.62
CA VAL A 456 13.68 -41.03 17.56
C VAL A 456 12.76 -39.87 17.92
N ALA A 457 13.17 -38.67 17.57
CA ALA A 457 12.42 -37.44 17.84
C ALA A 457 12.60 -36.40 16.75
N ALA A 458 11.54 -35.70 16.38
CA ALA A 458 11.58 -34.67 15.35
C ALA A 458 10.76 -33.44 15.76
N ALA A 459 11.27 -32.26 15.41
CA ALA A 459 10.48 -31.05 15.46
C ALA A 459 9.36 -31.11 14.40
N ASP A 460 8.15 -30.68 14.76
CA ASP A 460 6.99 -30.63 13.85
C ASP A 460 7.20 -29.68 12.65
N ARG A 461 8.17 -28.78 12.75
CA ARG A 461 8.49 -27.77 11.74
C ARG A 461 10.00 -27.61 11.63
N ALA A 462 10.45 -27.26 10.42
CA ALA A 462 11.84 -26.92 10.14
C ALA A 462 12.40 -25.84 11.05
N ILE A 463 11.58 -24.81 11.26
CA ILE A 463 11.74 -23.60 12.08
C ILE A 463 10.36 -23.10 12.44
N SER A 464 10.15 -22.75 13.70
CA SER A 464 8.99 -21.99 14.14
C SER A 464 9.32 -20.51 14.16
N MET A 465 8.58 -19.74 13.37
CA MET A 465 8.72 -18.29 13.32
C MET A 465 7.75 -17.61 14.29
N PHE A 466 8.23 -16.55 14.94
CA PHE A 466 7.40 -15.70 15.80
C PHE A 466 8.00 -14.29 15.92
N GLU A 467 7.25 -13.36 16.46
CA GLU A 467 7.67 -11.96 16.63
C GLU A 467 8.01 -11.67 18.10
N PRO A 468 9.30 -11.51 18.47
CA PRO A 468 9.70 -11.05 19.78
C PRO A 468 9.69 -9.52 19.84
N HIS A 469 8.63 -8.95 20.40
CA HIS A 469 8.60 -7.69 21.17
C HIS A 469 7.14 -7.45 21.63
N ASP A 470 6.93 -6.91 22.85
CA ASP A 470 5.72 -6.30 23.48
C ASP A 470 4.29 -6.83 23.22
N GLY A 471 4.11 -7.89 22.44
CA GLY A 471 2.84 -8.48 22.07
C GLY A 471 1.99 -7.62 21.13
N ARG A 472 2.42 -6.42 20.71
CA ARG A 472 1.51 -5.50 19.99
C ARG A 472 0.95 -6.10 18.70
N MET A 473 1.76 -6.85 17.95
CA MET A 473 1.31 -7.64 16.80
C MET A 473 1.79 -9.08 16.96
N VAL A 474 0.85 -10.04 16.98
CA VAL A 474 1.16 -11.47 17.18
C VAL A 474 0.71 -12.28 15.96
N LEU A 475 1.67 -12.83 15.20
CA LEU A 475 1.42 -13.74 14.08
C LEU A 475 1.57 -15.21 14.49
N GLY A 476 2.50 -15.49 15.42
CA GLY A 476 2.80 -16.82 15.95
C GLY A 476 3.10 -16.83 17.45
N LEU A 477 3.11 -18.04 18.04
CA LEU A 477 3.62 -18.24 19.40
C LEU A 477 5.08 -18.71 19.33
N PRO A 478 5.95 -18.33 20.29
CA PRO A 478 7.34 -18.79 20.39
C PRO A 478 7.40 -20.26 20.85
N ALA A 479 6.88 -21.17 20.03
CA ALA A 479 6.79 -22.57 20.38
C ALA A 479 7.05 -23.48 19.18
N GLN A 480 7.65 -24.64 19.46
CA GLN A 480 7.80 -25.75 18.51
C GLN A 480 6.93 -26.92 18.93
N GLY A 481 6.36 -27.63 17.96
CA GLY A 481 5.89 -29.00 18.20
C GLY A 481 7.07 -29.97 18.22
N LEU A 482 7.00 -30.99 19.06
CA LEU A 482 7.95 -32.09 19.16
C LEU A 482 7.17 -33.41 19.16
N THR A 483 7.58 -34.32 18.29
CA THR A 483 7.06 -35.70 18.23
C THR A 483 8.22 -36.66 18.44
N ALA A 484 7.98 -37.75 19.19
CA ALA A 484 8.97 -38.79 19.44
C ALA A 484 8.35 -40.19 19.38
N GLN A 485 9.13 -41.19 18.99
CA GLN A 485 8.75 -42.59 18.99
C GLN A 485 9.85 -43.45 19.63
N LEU A 486 9.43 -44.35 20.53
CA LEU A 486 10.31 -45.30 21.17
C LEU A 486 10.16 -46.66 20.47
N VAL A 487 11.27 -47.22 20.01
CA VAL A 487 11.35 -48.50 19.32
C VAL A 487 12.14 -49.47 20.20
N ARG A 488 11.56 -50.62 20.51
CA ARG A 488 12.30 -51.76 21.07
C ARG A 488 12.99 -52.51 19.94
N ARG A 489 14.30 -52.65 20.03
CA ARG A 489 15.14 -53.30 19.02
C ARG A 489 14.94 -54.82 19.04
N GLY A 490 15.04 -55.45 17.87
CA GLY A 490 14.89 -56.89 17.70
C GLY A 490 14.95 -57.30 16.22
N PRO A 491 14.81 -58.58 15.87
CA PRO A 491 14.63 -59.02 14.48
C PRO A 491 13.42 -58.33 13.81
N GLY A 492 12.29 -58.30 14.53
CA GLY A 492 11.13 -57.45 14.24
C GLY A 492 10.99 -56.37 15.32
N PRO A 493 11.52 -55.16 15.11
CA PRO A 493 11.38 -54.05 16.06
C PRO A 493 9.92 -53.69 16.30
N SER A 494 9.58 -53.26 17.51
CA SER A 494 8.22 -52.89 17.89
C SER A 494 8.16 -51.54 18.58
N LEU A 495 7.11 -50.76 18.32
CA LEU A 495 6.87 -49.48 18.98
C LEU A 495 6.42 -49.67 20.44
N VAL A 496 6.93 -48.83 21.33
CA VAL A 496 6.62 -48.85 22.76
C VAL A 496 5.76 -47.64 23.12
N THR A 497 4.51 -47.89 23.53
CA THR A 497 3.49 -46.85 23.78
C THR A 497 3.18 -46.62 25.26
N ASN A 498 3.81 -47.39 26.16
CA ASN A 498 3.62 -47.33 27.62
C ASN A 498 4.84 -46.79 28.37
N ALA A 499 5.64 -45.92 27.76
CA ALA A 499 6.79 -45.28 28.38
C ALA A 499 6.45 -43.85 28.85
N ARG A 500 7.15 -43.36 29.88
CA ARG A 500 7.12 -41.94 30.25
C ARG A 500 8.19 -41.20 29.46
N VAL A 501 7.80 -40.35 28.52
CA VAL A 501 8.75 -39.58 27.69
C VAL A 501 8.80 -38.12 28.14
N THR A 502 10.00 -37.61 28.42
CA THR A 502 10.25 -36.23 28.83
C THR A 502 11.21 -35.53 27.90
N CYS A 503 11.08 -34.21 27.75
CA CYS A 503 12.02 -33.37 27.02
C CYS A 503 12.52 -32.24 27.94
N GLU A 504 13.84 -32.06 27.99
CA GLU A 504 14.52 -30.98 28.69
C GLU A 504 15.20 -30.08 27.67
N VAL A 505 14.96 -28.77 27.78
CA VAL A 505 15.66 -27.76 26.97
C VAL A 505 16.34 -26.80 27.94
N VAL A 506 17.59 -26.43 27.68
CA VAL A 506 18.35 -25.54 28.55
C VAL A 506 17.57 -24.23 28.79
N GLY A 507 17.35 -23.90 30.07
CA GLY A 507 16.61 -22.70 30.47
C GLY A 507 15.09 -22.80 30.37
N GLN A 508 14.53 -23.98 30.12
CA GLN A 508 13.08 -24.24 30.12
C GLN A 508 12.73 -25.34 31.14
N PRO A 509 11.52 -25.33 31.71
CA PRO A 509 11.03 -26.45 32.52
C PRO A 509 11.00 -27.75 31.71
N ALA A 510 11.37 -28.86 32.35
CA ALA A 510 11.18 -30.18 31.77
C ALA A 510 9.69 -30.42 31.48
N LEU A 511 9.39 -30.98 30.31
CA LEU A 511 8.01 -31.26 29.89
C LEU A 511 7.83 -32.74 29.59
N THR A 512 6.65 -33.27 29.92
CA THR A 512 6.26 -34.65 29.59
C THR A 512 5.48 -34.66 28.28
N LEU A 513 5.88 -35.50 27.34
CA LEU A 513 5.16 -35.71 26.07
C LEU A 513 3.96 -36.62 26.33
N LYS A 514 2.83 -36.35 25.66
CA LYS A 514 1.61 -37.14 25.78
C LYS A 514 1.60 -38.27 24.75
N ALA A 515 1.20 -39.47 25.16
CA ALA A 515 0.99 -40.56 24.21
C ALA A 515 -0.21 -40.25 23.30
N GLU A 516 -0.02 -40.36 21.98
CA GLU A 516 -1.02 -40.13 20.94
C GLU A 516 -0.93 -41.28 19.92
N GLY A 517 -1.60 -42.40 20.17
CA GLY A 517 -1.46 -43.62 19.37
C GLY A 517 -0.04 -44.22 19.51
N ASN A 518 0.67 -44.39 18.40
CA ASN A 518 2.01 -45.01 18.38
C ASN A 518 3.17 -44.00 18.56
N ARG A 519 2.91 -42.84 19.16
CA ARG A 519 3.90 -41.76 19.31
C ARG A 519 3.67 -40.96 20.59
N TYR A 520 4.69 -40.21 21.00
CA TYR A 520 4.62 -39.23 22.09
C TYR A 520 4.75 -37.84 21.51
N ARG A 521 3.89 -36.92 21.94
CA ARG A 521 3.83 -35.58 21.37
C ARG A 521 3.74 -34.48 22.42
N ALA A 522 4.48 -33.41 22.17
CA ALA A 522 4.34 -32.12 22.82
C ALA A 522 4.04 -31.07 21.73
N PRO A 523 2.78 -30.63 21.58
CA PRO A 523 2.42 -29.68 20.52
C PRO A 523 3.02 -28.29 20.72
N TYR A 524 3.42 -27.95 21.95
CA TYR A 524 3.96 -26.65 22.33
C TYR A 524 5.12 -26.79 23.31
N VAL A 525 6.35 -26.76 22.79
CA VAL A 525 7.58 -26.56 23.53
C VAL A 525 7.92 -25.08 23.43
N SER A 526 7.82 -24.34 24.54
CA SER A 526 8.13 -22.90 24.59
C SER A 526 9.63 -22.68 24.43
N LEU A 527 10.03 -21.83 23.48
CA LEU A 527 11.44 -21.63 23.11
C LEU A 527 11.73 -20.16 22.83
N SER A 528 12.98 -19.77 23.03
CA SER A 528 13.49 -18.46 22.63
C SER A 528 14.72 -18.66 21.75
N PRO A 529 14.85 -17.90 20.64
CA PRO A 529 16.07 -17.82 19.86
C PRO A 529 17.09 -16.89 20.52
N TYR A 530 16.85 -16.40 21.73
CA TYR A 530 17.79 -15.54 22.45
C TYR A 530 18.27 -16.25 23.71
N GLY A 531 19.59 -16.33 23.86
CA GLY A 531 20.22 -16.79 25.10
C GLY A 531 20.04 -15.79 26.24
N ALA A 532 20.42 -16.19 27.46
CA ALA A 532 20.42 -15.30 28.62
C ALA A 532 21.34 -14.08 28.46
N ASP A 533 22.35 -14.19 27.60
CA ASP A 533 23.28 -13.13 27.20
C ASP A 533 22.75 -12.23 26.07
N GLY A 534 21.51 -12.47 25.59
CA GLY A 534 20.90 -11.76 24.47
C GLY A 534 21.39 -12.20 23.09
N SER A 535 22.32 -13.15 22.99
CA SER A 535 22.82 -13.63 21.70
C SER A 535 21.76 -14.41 20.91
N PHE A 536 21.75 -14.26 19.58
CA PHE A 536 20.80 -14.94 18.70
C PHE A 536 21.24 -16.39 18.41
N ARG A 537 20.46 -17.36 18.89
CA ARG A 537 20.68 -18.81 18.90
C ARG A 537 19.41 -19.53 18.38
N PRO A 538 19.20 -19.62 17.06
CA PRO A 538 17.95 -20.13 16.49
C PRO A 538 17.78 -21.67 16.56
N TYR A 539 18.76 -22.39 17.11
CA TYR A 539 18.83 -23.85 17.12
C TYR A 539 18.99 -24.43 18.54
N PRO A 540 18.02 -24.23 19.46
CA PRO A 540 18.08 -24.88 20.77
C PRO A 540 17.98 -26.39 20.62
N VAL A 541 18.65 -27.12 21.51
CA VAL A 541 18.64 -28.59 21.55
C VAL A 541 17.84 -29.06 22.75
N GLY A 542 16.91 -29.96 22.51
CA GLY A 542 16.16 -30.69 23.53
C GLY A 542 16.77 -32.07 23.75
N VAL A 543 16.95 -32.45 25.02
CA VAL A 543 17.29 -33.81 25.43
C VAL A 543 16.00 -34.55 25.71
N VAL A 544 15.70 -35.57 24.92
CA VAL A 544 14.49 -36.39 25.06
C VAL A 544 14.86 -37.71 25.72
N ARG A 545 14.16 -38.05 26.80
CA ARG A 545 14.38 -39.27 27.59
C ARG A 545 13.11 -40.08 27.65
N ALA A 546 13.22 -41.37 27.40
CA ALA A 546 12.16 -42.33 27.61
C ALA A 546 12.48 -43.17 28.84
N TRP A 547 11.53 -43.23 29.77
CA TRP A 547 11.60 -44.00 30.99
C TRP A 547 10.55 -45.12 30.95
N ASP A 548 10.73 -46.15 31.77
CA ASP A 548 9.67 -47.14 32.02
C ASP A 548 8.37 -46.47 32.53
N ALA A 549 7.29 -47.25 32.59
CA ALA A 549 5.98 -46.75 33.00
C ALA A 549 5.99 -46.14 34.41
N GLU A 550 6.85 -46.66 35.29
CA GLU A 550 7.05 -46.20 36.66
C GLU A 550 7.94 -44.96 36.77
N GLY A 551 8.64 -44.58 35.69
CA GLY A 551 9.60 -43.48 35.66
C GLY A 551 10.90 -43.74 36.44
N LYS A 552 11.28 -45.00 36.64
CA LYS A 552 12.44 -45.42 37.44
C LYS A 552 13.66 -45.79 36.59
N THR A 553 13.45 -46.43 35.45
CA THR A 553 14.54 -46.90 34.57
C THR A 553 14.57 -46.09 33.29
N LEU A 554 15.73 -45.54 32.93
CA LEU A 554 15.95 -44.89 31.65
C LEU A 554 16.07 -45.95 30.55
N LEU A 555 15.16 -45.95 29.58
CA LEU A 555 15.14 -46.89 28.45
C LEU A 555 16.01 -46.40 27.29
N ALA A 556 15.91 -45.10 26.96
CA ALA A 556 16.68 -44.46 25.90
C ALA A 556 16.75 -42.94 26.09
N GLU A 557 17.81 -42.34 25.56
CA GLU A 557 18.01 -40.89 25.48
C GLU A 557 18.38 -40.50 24.04
N THR A 558 17.90 -39.35 23.59
CA THR A 558 18.28 -38.75 22.31
C THR A 558 18.34 -37.22 22.41
N LYS A 559 18.97 -36.58 21.41
CA LYS A 559 18.97 -35.12 21.27
C LYS A 559 18.31 -34.70 19.97
N VAL A 560 17.43 -33.71 20.06
CA VAL A 560 16.69 -33.16 18.93
C VAL A 560 16.86 -31.65 18.87
N VAL A 561 17.12 -31.10 17.68
CA VAL A 561 17.11 -29.65 17.48
C VAL A 561 15.67 -29.18 17.38
N LEU A 562 15.34 -28.07 18.05
CA LEU A 562 14.01 -27.45 18.05
C LEU A 562 14.09 -26.02 17.49
N PRO A 563 14.25 -25.85 16.18
CA PRO A 563 14.63 -24.56 15.62
C PRO A 563 13.53 -23.51 15.78
N VAL A 564 13.89 -22.30 16.17
CA VAL A 564 12.97 -21.18 16.37
C VAL A 564 13.64 -19.90 15.90
N SER A 565 12.89 -19.00 15.25
CA SER A 565 13.47 -17.76 14.72
C SER A 565 12.51 -16.59 14.81
N SER A 566 13.10 -15.40 14.94
CA SER A 566 12.44 -14.10 14.92
C SER A 566 12.79 -13.26 13.71
N GLU A 567 13.53 -13.82 12.76
CA GLU A 567 14.05 -13.17 11.57
C GLU A 567 12.92 -13.03 10.51
N MET A 568 11.88 -12.27 10.86
CA MET A 568 10.73 -11.93 9.99
C MET A 568 10.97 -10.55 9.36
N GLY A 569 11.31 -10.51 8.08
CA GLY A 569 11.87 -9.33 7.40
C GLY A 569 10.93 -8.15 7.10
N CYS A 570 9.85 -7.94 7.86
CA CYS A 570 8.88 -6.84 7.63
C CYS A 570 9.56 -5.45 7.53
N ARG A 571 10.66 -5.23 8.26
CA ARG A 571 11.42 -3.97 8.26
C ARG A 571 11.95 -3.58 6.88
N ASN A 572 12.11 -4.53 5.96
CA ASN A 572 12.58 -4.27 4.60
C ASN A 572 11.68 -3.26 3.85
N CYS A 573 10.37 -3.28 4.13
CA CYS A 573 9.37 -2.40 3.50
C CYS A 573 8.66 -1.47 4.50
N HIS A 574 8.65 -1.82 5.79
CA HIS A 574 7.94 -1.09 6.83
C HIS A 574 8.84 -0.24 7.73
N GLY A 575 10.15 -0.21 7.45
CA GLY A 575 11.12 0.57 8.22
C GLY A 575 11.39 0.03 9.61
N GLY A 576 12.12 0.81 10.39
CA GLY A 576 12.66 0.39 11.69
C GLY A 576 13.89 -0.51 11.56
N GLU A 577 14.42 -0.91 12.70
CA GLU A 577 15.54 -1.85 12.83
C GLU A 577 15.06 -3.18 13.41
N TRP A 578 15.94 -4.18 13.43
CA TRP A 578 15.70 -5.38 14.23
C TRP A 578 15.64 -5.01 15.72
N SER A 579 14.62 -5.49 16.43
CA SER A 579 14.49 -5.18 17.87
C SER A 579 15.59 -5.82 18.73
N HIS A 580 16.20 -6.91 18.25
CA HIS A 580 17.28 -7.63 18.94
C HIS A 580 18.52 -7.80 18.03
N GLY A 581 18.80 -6.81 17.18
CA GLY A 581 19.98 -6.75 16.30
C GLY A 581 19.95 -7.66 15.07
N VAL A 582 19.55 -8.93 15.24
CA VAL A 582 19.51 -9.94 14.16
C VAL A 582 18.08 -10.27 13.73
N GLY A 583 17.13 -10.23 14.66
CA GLY A 583 15.72 -10.54 14.43
C GLY A 583 14.79 -9.72 15.32
N GLY A 584 13.49 -9.93 15.14
CA GLY A 584 12.43 -9.29 15.91
C GLY A 584 11.91 -7.98 15.35
N LEU A 585 10.63 -7.70 15.56
CA LEU A 585 9.99 -6.51 15.02
C LEU A 585 10.14 -5.32 15.98
N SER A 586 10.64 -4.19 15.48
CA SER A 586 10.64 -2.94 16.25
C SER A 586 9.25 -2.32 16.32
N GLU A 587 9.00 -1.48 17.34
CA GLU A 587 7.76 -0.72 17.47
C GLU A 587 7.48 0.15 16.23
N ALA A 588 8.53 0.72 15.62
CA ALA A 588 8.43 1.50 14.39
C ALA A 588 7.92 0.65 13.22
N THR A 589 8.45 -0.56 13.05
CA THR A 589 8.00 -1.52 12.03
C THR A 589 6.55 -1.90 12.25
N VAL A 590 6.17 -2.30 13.48
CA VAL A 590 4.79 -2.69 13.82
C VAL A 590 3.82 -1.54 13.56
N ARG A 591 4.18 -0.32 13.98
CA ARG A 591 3.34 0.88 13.78
C ARG A 591 3.11 1.18 12.30
N ASP A 592 4.12 1.01 11.43
CA ASP A 592 3.95 1.23 9.99
C ASP A 592 3.09 0.12 9.35
N VAL A 593 3.26 -1.14 9.75
CA VAL A 593 2.38 -2.26 9.33
C VAL A 593 0.93 -1.97 9.70
N LEU A 594 0.65 -1.58 10.95
CA LEU A 594 -0.71 -1.28 11.40
C LEU A 594 -1.29 -0.05 10.70
N LYS A 595 -0.50 1.00 10.44
CA LYS A 595 -0.96 2.17 9.64
C LYS A 595 -1.29 1.78 8.20
N ALA A 596 -0.51 0.89 7.60
CA ALA A 596 -0.79 0.38 6.27
C ALA A 596 -2.07 -0.45 6.26
N HIS A 597 -2.26 -1.30 7.28
CA HIS A 597 -3.48 -2.07 7.48
C HIS A 597 -4.70 -1.16 7.64
N ASP A 598 -4.65 -0.18 8.54
CA ASP A 598 -5.72 0.80 8.76
C ASP A 598 -6.13 1.53 7.48
N ARG A 599 -5.14 1.93 6.68
CA ARG A 599 -5.37 2.60 5.40
C ARG A 599 -6.06 1.70 4.38
N LEU A 600 -5.67 0.43 4.28
CA LEU A 600 -6.16 -0.49 3.24
C LEU A 600 -7.46 -1.17 3.64
N SER A 601 -7.61 -1.51 4.91
CA SER A 601 -8.73 -2.26 5.48
C SER A 601 -9.76 -1.37 6.18
N LEU A 602 -9.54 -0.05 6.21
CA LEU A 602 -10.39 0.94 6.89
C LEU A 602 -10.58 0.64 8.39
N THR A 603 -9.49 0.26 9.06
CA THR A 603 -9.45 0.00 10.51
C THR A 603 -8.77 1.13 11.27
N ALA A 604 -8.74 1.05 12.61
CA ALA A 604 -8.06 2.02 13.50
C ALA A 604 -7.13 1.34 14.52
N LEU A 605 -6.49 0.24 14.13
CA LEU A 605 -5.63 -0.61 14.97
C LEU A 605 -4.34 0.10 15.39
N ALA A 606 -3.79 0.98 14.57
CA ALA A 606 -2.55 1.71 14.89
C ALA A 606 -2.70 2.65 16.09
N GLY A 607 -3.94 3.05 16.42
CA GLY A 607 -4.28 3.85 17.61
C GLY A 607 -4.57 3.03 18.86
N GLN A 608 -4.74 1.70 18.75
CA GLN A 608 -5.08 0.84 19.88
C GLN A 608 -3.85 0.49 20.72
N SER A 609 -4.08 0.31 22.02
CA SER A 609 -3.13 -0.22 22.99
C SER A 609 -3.35 -1.71 23.22
N GLY A 610 -2.28 -2.43 23.56
CA GLY A 610 -2.31 -3.86 23.85
C GLY A 610 -2.08 -4.77 22.64
N PRO A 611 -2.09 -6.10 22.87
CA PRO A 611 -1.71 -7.08 21.87
C PRO A 611 -2.79 -7.36 20.82
N LEU A 612 -2.43 -7.24 19.54
CA LEU A 612 -3.28 -7.55 18.40
C LEU A 612 -2.92 -8.94 17.85
N ARG A 613 -3.80 -9.92 18.08
CA ARG A 613 -3.66 -11.27 17.52
C ARG A 613 -4.25 -11.30 16.11
N CYS A 614 -3.41 -11.27 15.08
CA CYS A 614 -3.87 -11.20 13.69
C CYS A 614 -4.78 -12.38 13.32
N LYS A 615 -4.50 -13.58 13.83
CA LYS A 615 -5.36 -14.76 13.65
C LYS A 615 -6.75 -14.64 14.27
N GLY A 616 -6.97 -13.71 15.20
CA GLY A 616 -8.29 -13.45 15.77
C GLY A 616 -9.27 -12.91 14.74
N CYS A 617 -8.82 -12.02 13.85
CA CYS A 617 -9.62 -11.52 12.73
C CYS A 617 -9.44 -12.35 11.45
N HIS A 618 -8.25 -12.95 11.27
CA HIS A 618 -7.87 -13.73 10.08
C HIS A 618 -7.84 -15.24 10.33
N SER A 619 -8.81 -15.76 11.09
CA SER A 619 -8.87 -17.18 11.47
C SER A 619 -9.09 -18.10 10.27
N GLY A 620 -9.78 -17.62 9.24
CA GLY A 620 -10.22 -18.47 8.12
C GLY A 620 -11.57 -19.16 8.37
N GLU A 621 -12.28 -18.80 9.44
CA GLU A 621 -13.56 -19.42 9.83
C GLU A 621 -14.71 -18.40 9.91
N GLY A 622 -15.95 -18.85 9.68
CA GLY A 622 -17.17 -18.04 9.80
C GLY A 622 -17.75 -17.47 8.48
N LYS A 623 -19.04 -17.11 8.49
CA LYS A 623 -19.74 -16.52 7.33
C LYS A 623 -19.39 -15.02 7.21
N GLY A 624 -19.03 -14.56 6.02
CA GLY A 624 -18.59 -13.16 5.81
C GLY A 624 -17.21 -12.84 6.41
N ARG A 625 -16.41 -13.89 6.66
CA ARG A 625 -15.09 -13.78 7.29
C ARG A 625 -14.08 -13.01 6.44
N ALA A 626 -13.08 -12.45 7.11
CA ALA A 626 -11.87 -11.98 6.44
C ALA A 626 -11.09 -13.18 5.84
N MET A 627 -10.21 -12.88 4.89
CA MET A 627 -9.29 -13.90 4.36
C MET A 627 -8.44 -14.49 5.48
N ASN A 628 -8.07 -15.77 5.38
CA ASN A 628 -7.13 -16.34 6.34
C ASN A 628 -5.79 -15.56 6.34
N LEU A 629 -5.02 -15.66 7.41
CA LEU A 629 -3.82 -14.82 7.60
C LEU A 629 -2.79 -15.01 6.47
N SER A 630 -2.57 -16.25 6.02
CA SER A 630 -1.62 -16.55 4.95
C SER A 630 -2.09 -15.97 3.61
N ALA A 631 -3.36 -16.16 3.26
CA ALA A 631 -3.93 -15.59 2.03
C ALA A 631 -3.90 -14.05 2.04
N SER A 632 -4.16 -13.44 3.20
CA SER A 632 -4.12 -11.98 3.36
C SER A 632 -2.71 -11.42 3.17
N MET A 633 -1.71 -12.05 3.79
CA MET A 633 -0.32 -11.61 3.69
C MET A 633 0.26 -11.86 2.30
N HIS A 634 0.19 -13.09 1.79
CA HIS A 634 0.79 -13.44 0.50
C HIS A 634 0.03 -12.77 -0.65
N GLY A 635 -1.30 -12.75 -0.60
CA GLY A 635 -2.13 -12.10 -1.63
C GLY A 635 -1.83 -10.61 -1.79
N LEU A 636 -1.64 -9.88 -0.70
CA LEU A 636 -1.28 -8.46 -0.79
C LEU A 636 0.18 -8.27 -1.26
N HIS A 637 1.12 -9.01 -0.70
CA HIS A 637 2.55 -8.81 -1.00
C HIS A 637 2.95 -9.30 -2.39
N ALA A 638 2.29 -10.31 -2.95
CA ALA A 638 2.56 -10.79 -4.32
C ALA A 638 2.45 -9.67 -5.37
N VAL A 639 1.59 -8.67 -5.14
CA VAL A 639 1.43 -7.50 -6.02
C VAL A 639 2.71 -6.64 -6.09
N TYR A 640 3.49 -6.62 -5.02
CA TYR A 640 4.76 -5.88 -4.87
C TYR A 640 5.99 -6.74 -5.15
N LEU A 641 5.90 -8.05 -4.93
CA LEU A 641 7.04 -8.98 -4.96
C LEU A 641 7.14 -9.81 -6.25
N ALA A 642 6.31 -9.53 -7.25
CA ALA A 642 6.28 -10.27 -8.51
C ALA A 642 7.64 -10.28 -9.24
N GLY A 643 7.98 -11.42 -9.85
CA GLY A 643 9.16 -11.60 -10.69
C GLY A 643 10.49 -11.71 -9.94
N ARG A 644 10.46 -12.05 -8.65
CA ARG A 644 11.66 -12.13 -7.78
C ARG A 644 12.12 -13.55 -7.43
N GLY A 645 11.40 -14.60 -7.84
CA GLY A 645 11.75 -15.98 -7.48
C GLY A 645 11.83 -16.17 -5.95
N ALA A 646 12.80 -16.97 -5.48
CA ALA A 646 12.98 -17.22 -4.05
C ALA A 646 13.35 -15.97 -3.23
N ASP A 647 13.89 -14.92 -3.84
CA ASP A 647 14.17 -13.66 -3.15
C ASP A 647 12.89 -13.02 -2.58
N ALA A 648 11.71 -13.30 -3.15
CA ALA A 648 10.45 -12.85 -2.56
C ALA A 648 10.21 -13.48 -1.18
N CYS A 649 10.56 -14.76 -1.02
CA CYS A 649 10.43 -15.49 0.24
C CYS A 649 11.48 -15.02 1.25
N ASN A 650 12.73 -14.85 0.81
CA ASN A 650 13.86 -14.42 1.66
C ASN A 650 13.65 -13.05 2.32
N LEU A 651 12.82 -12.18 1.72
CA LEU A 651 12.50 -10.88 2.30
C LEU A 651 11.63 -10.93 3.56
N CYS A 652 10.94 -12.05 3.79
CA CYS A 652 10.01 -12.19 4.91
C CYS A 652 10.35 -13.39 5.78
N HIS A 653 10.80 -14.49 5.17
CA HIS A 653 11.16 -15.72 5.85
C HIS A 653 12.66 -15.81 6.11
N PRO A 654 13.08 -16.58 7.12
CA PRO A 654 14.47 -16.73 7.55
C PRO A 654 15.25 -17.68 6.64
N THR A 655 15.01 -17.59 5.32
CA THR A 655 15.57 -18.43 4.26
C THR A 655 16.69 -17.73 3.49
N ASP A 656 16.95 -16.45 3.78
CA ASP A 656 18.06 -15.71 3.19
C ASP A 656 19.40 -16.43 3.45
N PRO A 657 20.18 -16.76 2.41
CA PRO A 657 21.50 -17.36 2.57
C PRO A 657 22.47 -16.53 3.44
N MET A 658 22.29 -15.21 3.48
CA MET A 658 23.04 -14.26 4.31
C MET A 658 22.42 -14.03 5.69
N GLY A 659 21.25 -14.62 5.93
CA GLY A 659 20.54 -14.61 7.21
C GLY A 659 21.25 -15.42 8.28
N ALA A 660 20.84 -15.21 9.54
CA ALA A 660 21.41 -15.93 10.68
C ALA A 660 20.83 -17.34 10.77
N THR A 661 19.54 -17.46 10.50
CA THR A 661 18.81 -18.71 10.67
C THR A 661 19.09 -19.67 9.50
N ARG A 662 18.84 -19.29 8.24
CA ARG A 662 18.99 -20.14 7.04
C ARG A 662 18.11 -21.39 7.09
N ALA A 663 16.80 -21.19 6.92
CA ALA A 663 15.81 -22.21 7.21
C ALA A 663 15.82 -23.42 6.30
N LEU A 664 16.12 -23.22 5.02
CA LEU A 664 16.32 -24.28 4.05
C LEU A 664 17.78 -24.71 4.11
N ARG A 665 18.02 -25.86 4.74
CA ARG A 665 19.37 -26.35 5.08
C ARG A 665 19.52 -27.86 4.89
N ASP A 666 18.64 -28.46 4.11
CA ASP A 666 18.72 -29.85 3.68
C ASP A 666 19.57 -29.99 2.41
N PRO A 667 19.64 -31.16 1.75
CA PRO A 667 20.41 -31.33 0.52
C PRO A 667 19.86 -30.62 -0.73
N HIS A 668 18.61 -30.11 -0.72
CA HIS A 668 17.98 -29.56 -1.92
C HIS A 668 18.66 -28.27 -2.45
N PRO A 669 19.08 -27.31 -1.61
CA PRO A 669 19.90 -26.17 -2.04
C PRO A 669 21.18 -26.57 -2.78
N ALA A 670 21.85 -27.64 -2.36
CA ALA A 670 23.05 -28.12 -3.03
C ALA A 670 22.76 -28.69 -4.42
N ALA A 671 21.51 -29.13 -4.67
CA ALA A 671 21.01 -29.52 -5.97
C ALA A 671 20.45 -28.34 -6.80
N GLY A 672 20.63 -27.10 -6.33
CA GLY A 672 20.16 -25.89 -7.02
C GLY A 672 18.67 -25.61 -6.85
N LEU A 673 18.00 -26.26 -5.89
CA LEU A 673 16.58 -26.05 -5.62
C LEU A 673 16.37 -25.00 -4.53
N ASP A 674 15.24 -24.30 -4.63
CA ASP A 674 14.85 -23.26 -3.70
C ASP A 674 13.37 -23.40 -3.30
N CYS A 675 12.89 -22.45 -2.49
CA CYS A 675 11.51 -22.44 -2.02
C CYS A 675 10.47 -22.49 -3.15
N THR A 676 10.78 -21.90 -4.31
CA THR A 676 9.86 -21.82 -5.44
C THR A 676 9.73 -23.15 -6.18
N SER A 677 10.74 -24.02 -6.06
CA SER A 677 10.72 -25.37 -6.64
C SER A 677 9.64 -26.27 -6.03
N CYS A 678 9.29 -26.02 -4.76
CA CYS A 678 8.27 -26.79 -4.04
C CYS A 678 6.96 -26.02 -3.88
N HIS A 679 7.03 -24.72 -3.57
CA HIS A 679 5.86 -23.91 -3.23
C HIS A 679 5.35 -23.01 -4.36
N GLY A 680 6.06 -22.96 -5.49
CA GLY A 680 5.82 -22.03 -6.59
C GLY A 680 6.41 -20.64 -6.34
N ALA A 681 6.46 -19.82 -7.38
CA ALA A 681 6.80 -18.40 -7.23
C ALA A 681 5.77 -17.69 -6.33
N MET A 682 6.12 -16.53 -5.77
CA MET A 682 5.24 -15.77 -4.86
C MET A 682 3.86 -15.50 -5.45
N GLU A 683 3.79 -15.25 -6.76
CA GLU A 683 2.55 -15.05 -7.51
C GLU A 683 1.65 -16.30 -7.45
N ASP A 684 2.20 -17.46 -7.78
CA ASP A 684 1.45 -18.71 -7.83
C ASP A 684 1.09 -19.23 -6.44
N HIS A 685 2.01 -19.08 -5.48
CA HIS A 685 1.76 -19.37 -4.07
C HIS A 685 0.58 -18.55 -3.54
N ALA A 686 0.58 -17.24 -3.80
CA ALA A 686 -0.49 -16.35 -3.40
C ALA A 686 -1.80 -16.67 -4.12
N LEU A 687 -1.77 -16.95 -5.42
CA LEU A 687 -2.95 -17.31 -6.19
C LEU A 687 -3.57 -18.62 -5.70
N SER A 688 -2.79 -19.65 -5.41
CA SER A 688 -3.29 -20.91 -4.83
C SER A 688 -4.05 -20.69 -3.52
N LEU A 689 -3.59 -19.76 -2.67
CA LEU A 689 -4.27 -19.37 -1.44
C LEU A 689 -5.56 -18.57 -1.72
N LEU A 690 -5.49 -17.60 -2.64
CA LEU A 690 -6.63 -16.73 -2.96
C LEU A 690 -7.76 -17.48 -3.68
N VAL A 691 -7.44 -18.42 -4.58
CA VAL A 691 -8.45 -19.26 -5.24
C VAL A 691 -9.20 -20.10 -4.21
N ARG A 692 -8.51 -20.65 -3.20
CA ARG A 692 -9.16 -21.37 -2.10
C ARG A 692 -10.13 -20.48 -1.32
N GLU A 693 -9.73 -19.25 -1.02
CA GLU A 693 -10.58 -18.26 -0.34
C GLU A 693 -11.79 -17.84 -1.19
N GLU A 694 -11.60 -17.66 -2.50
CA GLU A 694 -12.68 -17.36 -3.45
C GLU A 694 -13.71 -18.50 -3.50
N GLN A 695 -13.25 -19.76 -3.59
CA GLN A 695 -14.11 -20.95 -3.56
C GLN A 695 -14.93 -21.07 -2.26
N GLN A 696 -14.42 -20.49 -1.17
CA GLN A 696 -15.13 -20.40 0.11
C GLN A 696 -16.01 -19.14 0.24
N GLY A 697 -16.15 -18.34 -0.82
CA GLY A 697 -17.04 -17.19 -0.90
C GLY A 697 -16.46 -15.89 -0.33
N VAL A 698 -15.15 -15.80 -0.12
CA VAL A 698 -14.50 -14.59 0.44
C VAL A 698 -14.30 -13.55 -0.67
N ALA A 699 -15.20 -12.56 -0.73
CA ALA A 699 -15.24 -11.54 -1.79
C ALA A 699 -13.94 -10.71 -1.93
N ALA A 700 -13.17 -10.57 -0.84
CA ALA A 700 -11.92 -9.80 -0.84
C ALA A 700 -10.78 -10.45 -1.66
N ALA A 701 -10.89 -11.72 -2.03
CA ALA A 701 -9.86 -12.42 -2.82
C ALA A 701 -9.81 -11.94 -4.28
N LYS A 702 -10.96 -11.79 -4.93
CA LYS A 702 -11.09 -11.45 -6.36
C LYS A 702 -10.31 -10.21 -6.78
N PRO A 703 -10.40 -9.06 -6.07
CA PRO A 703 -9.65 -7.87 -6.45
C PRO A 703 -8.12 -8.04 -6.39
N LEU A 704 -7.61 -8.88 -5.48
CA LEU A 704 -6.18 -9.18 -5.40
C LEU A 704 -5.75 -10.13 -6.51
N MET A 705 -6.54 -11.17 -6.79
CA MET A 705 -6.29 -12.11 -7.88
C MET A 705 -6.17 -11.40 -9.23
N ALA A 706 -7.02 -10.39 -9.49
CA ALA A 706 -6.97 -9.59 -10.71
C ALA A 706 -5.66 -8.78 -10.89
N LEU A 707 -4.85 -8.63 -9.84
CA LEU A 707 -3.59 -7.90 -9.86
C LEU A 707 -2.35 -8.80 -9.94
N ILE A 708 -2.53 -10.12 -9.83
CA ILE A 708 -1.44 -11.10 -9.80
C ILE A 708 -1.53 -11.93 -11.08
N LYS A 709 -0.46 -11.95 -11.85
CA LYS A 709 -0.36 -12.80 -13.04
C LYS A 709 0.29 -14.12 -12.65
N PRO A 710 -0.34 -15.28 -12.91
CA PRO A 710 0.29 -16.57 -12.67
C PRO A 710 1.57 -16.70 -13.51
N ARG A 711 2.58 -17.37 -12.94
CA ARG A 711 3.84 -17.68 -13.62
C ARG A 711 3.79 -19.07 -14.23
N GLU A 712 3.20 -20.00 -13.50
CA GLU A 712 2.85 -21.33 -13.99
C GLU A 712 1.44 -21.34 -14.60
N GLY A 713 0.92 -22.53 -14.92
CA GLY A 713 -0.43 -22.72 -15.45
C GLY A 713 -1.56 -22.30 -14.48
N ALA A 714 -2.72 -22.96 -14.60
CA ALA A 714 -3.86 -22.64 -13.72
C ALA A 714 -3.49 -22.87 -12.23
N PRO A 715 -3.70 -21.89 -11.33
CA PRO A 715 -3.36 -22.05 -9.92
C PRO A 715 -4.15 -23.19 -9.27
N VAL A 716 -3.45 -24.10 -8.59
CA VAL A 716 -4.09 -25.20 -7.85
C VAL A 716 -4.41 -24.72 -6.44
N PRO A 717 -5.69 -24.73 -5.99
CA PRO A 717 -6.08 -24.22 -4.68
C PRO A 717 -5.34 -24.92 -3.53
N ARG A 718 -4.98 -24.17 -2.49
CA ARG A 718 -4.36 -24.74 -1.28
C ARG A 718 -4.85 -24.08 0.01
N GLU A 719 -4.95 -24.88 1.04
CA GLU A 719 -5.15 -24.47 2.43
C GLU A 719 -3.80 -24.49 3.17
N PRO A 720 -3.39 -23.39 3.83
CA PRO A 720 -2.11 -23.34 4.53
C PRO A 720 -2.06 -24.40 5.64
N TRP A 721 -0.88 -24.99 5.87
CA TRP A 721 -0.63 -26.03 6.87
C TRP A 721 -1.33 -27.38 6.65
N VAL A 722 -2.23 -27.49 5.66
CA VAL A 722 -2.96 -28.72 5.29
C VAL A 722 -2.50 -29.23 3.94
N ASN A 723 -2.44 -28.34 2.94
CA ASN A 723 -2.01 -28.61 1.58
C ASN A 723 -0.58 -28.09 1.40
N GLU A 724 0.40 -28.96 1.62
CA GLU A 724 1.84 -28.72 1.50
C GLU A 724 2.44 -29.56 0.35
N PRO A 725 3.65 -29.23 -0.14
CA PRO A 725 4.30 -29.99 -1.21
C PRO A 725 4.56 -31.45 -0.81
N LYS A 726 4.32 -32.37 -1.76
CA LYS A 726 4.62 -33.80 -1.59
C LYS A 726 6.03 -34.15 -2.05
N CYS A 727 6.83 -34.76 -1.18
CA CYS A 727 8.16 -35.24 -1.54
C CYS A 727 8.12 -36.28 -2.67
N VAL A 728 7.11 -37.16 -2.65
CA VAL A 728 6.92 -38.22 -3.66
C VAL A 728 6.53 -37.70 -5.04
N THR A 729 6.25 -36.40 -5.19
CA THR A 729 6.07 -35.77 -6.51
C THR A 729 7.35 -35.83 -7.33
N CYS A 730 8.50 -35.58 -6.69
CA CYS A 730 9.81 -35.71 -7.33
C CYS A 730 10.40 -37.09 -7.06
N HIS A 731 10.26 -37.61 -5.84
CA HIS A 731 10.76 -38.92 -5.41
C HIS A 731 9.74 -40.03 -5.65
N THR A 732 9.32 -40.21 -6.91
CA THR A 732 8.34 -41.24 -7.27
C THR A 732 8.88 -42.63 -6.95
N GLY A 733 8.11 -43.41 -6.18
CA GLY A 733 8.56 -44.73 -5.69
C GLY A 733 9.83 -44.67 -4.84
N TYR A 734 10.09 -43.54 -4.16
CA TYR A 734 11.28 -43.30 -3.32
C TYR A 734 12.62 -43.37 -4.08
N LYS A 735 12.59 -43.21 -5.40
CA LYS A 735 13.76 -43.22 -6.28
C LYS A 735 14.41 -41.84 -6.38
N ALA A 736 15.56 -41.81 -7.05
CA ALA A 736 16.18 -40.57 -7.50
C ALA A 736 15.18 -39.78 -8.37
N PRO A 737 15.07 -38.45 -8.19
CA PRO A 737 14.04 -37.67 -8.85
C PRO A 737 14.34 -37.47 -10.34
N GLU A 738 13.31 -37.64 -11.17
CA GLU A 738 13.37 -37.34 -12.62
C GLU A 738 12.95 -35.89 -12.94
N GLN A 739 12.32 -35.22 -11.98
CA GLN A 739 11.91 -33.82 -12.06
C GLN A 739 12.22 -33.08 -10.75
N ALA A 740 12.32 -31.75 -10.84
CA ALA A 740 12.72 -30.90 -9.72
C ALA A 740 11.64 -29.89 -9.29
N GLN A 741 10.38 -30.11 -9.69
CA GLN A 741 9.26 -29.23 -9.39
C GLN A 741 8.13 -30.01 -8.72
N ALA A 742 7.68 -29.53 -7.56
CA ALA A 742 6.57 -30.12 -6.81
C ALA A 742 5.36 -29.19 -6.67
N TYR A 743 5.45 -27.97 -7.23
CA TYR A 743 4.35 -27.00 -7.20
C TYR A 743 3.06 -27.58 -7.79
N GLY A 744 1.93 -27.32 -7.12
CA GLY A 744 0.60 -27.74 -7.57
C GLY A 744 0.20 -29.16 -7.15
N VAL A 745 1.10 -29.95 -6.56
CA VAL A 745 0.80 -31.30 -6.07
C VAL A 745 0.84 -31.32 -4.54
N TRP A 746 -0.34 -31.19 -3.95
CA TRP A 746 -0.50 -30.96 -2.51
C TRP A 746 -0.85 -32.21 -1.71
N THR A 747 -0.45 -32.24 -0.44
CA THR A 747 -0.97 -33.15 0.60
C THR A 747 -2.48 -33.00 0.74
N LYS A 748 -3.17 -34.12 0.98
CA LYS A 748 -4.63 -34.13 1.08
C LYS A 748 -5.14 -33.63 2.44
N ASP A 749 -4.49 -34.08 3.50
CA ASP A 749 -4.87 -33.83 4.89
C ASP A 749 -3.65 -33.93 5.82
N ALA A 750 -3.88 -33.77 7.12
CA ALA A 750 -2.83 -33.78 8.13
C ALA A 750 -2.03 -35.08 8.21
N GLY A 751 -2.61 -36.22 7.82
CA GLY A 751 -1.93 -37.53 7.82
C GLY A 751 -0.95 -37.71 6.66
N ASP A 752 -1.14 -36.96 5.57
CA ASP A 752 -0.28 -36.97 4.37
C ASP A 752 0.90 -35.99 4.49
N LEU A 753 0.93 -35.16 5.54
CA LEU A 753 2.05 -34.26 5.82
C LEU A 753 3.32 -35.05 6.14
N PHE A 754 4.47 -34.59 5.66
CA PHE A 754 5.77 -35.25 5.88
C PHE A 754 6.06 -35.63 7.35
N LYS A 755 5.66 -34.79 8.31
CA LYS A 755 5.84 -35.06 9.75
C LYS A 755 4.93 -36.15 10.34
N ALA A 756 3.89 -36.53 9.62
CA ALA A 756 2.83 -37.41 10.10
C ALA A 756 2.67 -38.67 9.24
N LYS A 757 3.09 -38.59 7.97
CA LYS A 757 3.00 -39.66 6.99
C LYS A 757 3.87 -40.84 7.43
N PRO A 758 3.27 -42.03 7.66
CA PRO A 758 4.02 -43.22 7.96
C PRO A 758 4.79 -43.72 6.75
N ASP A 759 5.83 -44.51 7.00
CA ASP A 759 6.46 -45.39 6.03
C ASP A 759 5.49 -46.46 5.50
N ASP A 760 5.94 -47.26 4.53
CA ASP A 760 5.08 -48.28 3.89
C ASP A 760 4.69 -49.42 4.86
N MET A 761 5.38 -49.54 6.00
CA MET A 761 5.12 -50.51 7.06
C MET A 761 4.18 -49.98 8.16
N GLY A 762 3.82 -48.69 8.13
CA GLY A 762 3.01 -48.06 9.18
C GLY A 762 3.74 -47.82 10.51
N ALA A 763 5.07 -47.97 10.55
CA ALA A 763 5.85 -48.05 11.78
C ALA A 763 6.40 -46.68 12.22
N LEU A 764 7.19 -46.04 11.36
CA LEU A 764 7.82 -44.74 11.63
C LEU A 764 7.27 -43.68 10.69
N THR A 765 7.28 -42.41 11.10
CA THR A 765 6.96 -41.32 10.15
C THR A 765 8.17 -40.91 9.34
N CYS A 766 7.96 -40.25 8.19
CA CYS A 766 9.09 -39.75 7.40
C CYS A 766 10.03 -38.85 8.23
N ALA A 767 9.48 -38.02 9.12
CA ALA A 767 10.31 -37.14 9.95
C ALA A 767 11.13 -37.88 11.02
N ASP A 768 10.68 -39.03 11.51
CA ASP A 768 11.43 -39.84 12.47
C ASP A 768 12.72 -40.40 11.87
N CYS A 769 12.71 -40.73 10.57
CA CYS A 769 13.87 -41.28 9.87
C CYS A 769 14.71 -40.22 9.15
N HIS A 770 14.09 -39.15 8.66
CA HIS A 770 14.75 -38.16 7.81
C HIS A 770 15.06 -36.84 8.52
N GLY A 771 14.50 -36.58 9.72
CA GLY A 771 14.55 -35.27 10.37
C GLY A 771 13.37 -34.37 9.95
N ALA A 772 13.34 -33.12 10.40
CA ALA A 772 12.26 -32.19 10.04
C ALA A 772 12.33 -31.76 8.55
N ALA A 773 11.18 -31.42 7.95
CA ALA A 773 11.13 -30.85 6.60
C ALA A 773 12.06 -29.62 6.49
N HIS A 774 12.67 -29.37 5.32
CA HIS A 774 13.70 -28.34 5.07
C HIS A 774 15.02 -28.49 5.85
N SER A 775 15.16 -29.53 6.68
CA SER A 775 16.39 -29.92 7.37
C SER A 775 16.53 -31.44 7.41
N VAL A 776 16.19 -32.10 6.29
CA VAL A 776 16.33 -33.55 6.18
C VAL A 776 17.80 -33.95 6.08
N TYR A 777 18.14 -35.15 6.54
CA TYR A 777 19.53 -35.61 6.62
C TYR A 777 20.16 -35.96 5.26
N PRO A 778 21.43 -35.59 5.01
CA PRO A 778 22.28 -34.72 5.83
C PRO A 778 21.85 -33.25 5.76
N ALA A 779 21.70 -32.62 6.92
CA ALA A 779 21.45 -31.18 7.00
C ALA A 779 22.76 -30.42 7.21
N VAL A 780 22.86 -29.20 6.66
CA VAL A 780 24.05 -28.33 6.77
C VAL A 780 23.69 -27.10 7.61
N ASN A 781 24.04 -27.12 8.89
CA ASN A 781 23.71 -26.03 9.81
C ASN A 781 24.84 -24.97 9.88
N PRO A 782 24.52 -23.66 9.77
CA PRO A 782 25.53 -22.59 9.85
C PRO A 782 26.24 -22.49 11.21
N TYR A 783 25.71 -23.12 12.26
CA TYR A 783 26.27 -23.13 13.61
C TYR A 783 27.01 -24.43 13.97
N GLY A 784 27.22 -25.33 13.00
CA GLY A 784 28.00 -26.55 13.18
C GLY A 784 27.47 -27.72 12.35
N ALA A 785 28.36 -28.42 11.64
CA ALA A 785 28.00 -29.47 10.67
C ALA A 785 27.13 -30.58 11.28
N ASP A 786 27.34 -30.91 12.56
CA ASP A 786 26.64 -32.03 13.22
C ASP A 786 25.35 -31.62 13.91
N ARG A 787 25.06 -30.31 14.00
CA ARG A 787 24.02 -29.79 14.89
C ARG A 787 22.63 -30.37 14.60
N ASP A 788 22.22 -30.40 13.34
CA ASP A 788 20.96 -31.04 12.95
C ASP A 788 21.08 -32.58 12.85
N ASN A 789 22.29 -33.11 12.66
CA ASN A 789 22.55 -34.52 12.38
C ASN A 789 22.79 -35.38 13.66
N LEU A 790 22.37 -34.92 14.84
CA LEU A 790 22.69 -35.56 16.13
C LEU A 790 22.21 -37.02 16.22
N GLN A 791 20.97 -37.30 15.84
CA GLN A 791 20.38 -38.65 15.88
C GLN A 791 21.03 -39.65 14.91
N PRO A 792 21.20 -39.33 13.62
CA PRO A 792 21.85 -40.27 12.72
C PRO A 792 23.34 -40.47 13.08
N LEU A 793 24.01 -39.45 13.63
CA LEU A 793 25.35 -39.63 14.20
C LEU A 793 25.35 -40.45 15.49
N GLN A 794 24.31 -40.38 16.32
CA GLN A 794 24.14 -41.22 17.51
C GLN A 794 24.03 -42.70 17.13
N TYR A 795 23.08 -43.02 16.25
CA TYR A 795 22.61 -44.40 16.05
C TYR A 795 23.33 -45.17 14.94
N GLN A 796 23.85 -44.49 13.91
CA GLN A 796 24.48 -45.14 12.76
C GLN A 796 25.85 -44.56 12.40
N LYS A 797 26.34 -43.58 13.17
CA LYS A 797 27.63 -42.88 12.96
C LYS A 797 27.78 -42.24 11.57
N LEU A 798 26.66 -42.02 10.87
CA LEU A 798 26.59 -41.46 9.52
C LEU A 798 25.48 -40.42 9.47
N ALA A 799 25.80 -39.19 9.05
CA ALA A 799 24.82 -38.13 8.80
C ALA A 799 23.98 -38.42 7.53
N ARG A 800 23.02 -39.33 7.64
CA ARG A 800 22.07 -39.73 6.58
C ARG A 800 20.73 -40.07 7.22
N ALA A 801 19.69 -40.24 6.40
CA ALA A 801 18.44 -40.84 6.88
C ALA A 801 18.73 -42.16 7.62
N MET A 802 17.95 -42.43 8.67
CA MET A 802 18.06 -43.64 9.49
C MET A 802 17.90 -44.89 8.62
N GLY A 803 18.84 -45.84 8.72
CA GLY A 803 18.86 -47.06 7.89
C GLY A 803 19.50 -46.87 6.52
N GLY A 804 19.90 -45.65 6.14
CA GLY A 804 20.64 -45.40 4.91
C GLY A 804 21.97 -46.17 4.86
N LYS A 805 22.42 -46.54 3.64
CA LYS A 805 23.65 -47.34 3.42
C LYS A 805 23.62 -48.73 4.10
N LYS A 806 22.45 -49.36 4.20
CA LYS A 806 22.21 -50.67 4.85
C LYS A 806 22.48 -50.69 6.37
N ASN A 807 22.45 -49.53 7.04
CA ASN A 807 22.61 -49.44 8.51
C ASN A 807 21.30 -49.75 9.28
N CYS A 808 20.55 -50.77 8.85
CA CYS A 808 19.31 -51.20 9.50
C CYS A 808 19.54 -51.69 10.93
N GLN A 809 20.78 -52.08 11.27
CA GLN A 809 21.18 -52.56 12.61
C GLN A 809 20.99 -51.54 13.74
N SER A 810 20.79 -50.26 13.40
CA SER A 810 20.40 -49.25 14.38
C SER A 810 19.10 -49.64 15.10
N CYS A 811 18.11 -50.19 14.38
CA CYS A 811 16.84 -50.63 14.95
C CYS A 811 16.70 -52.16 14.98
N HIS A 812 17.21 -52.84 13.96
CA HIS A 812 17.16 -54.30 13.86
C HIS A 812 18.36 -54.92 14.59
N ARG A 813 18.16 -56.00 15.33
CA ARG A 813 19.29 -56.72 15.99
C ARG A 813 19.96 -57.75 15.09
N GLU A 814 19.65 -57.73 13.80
CA GLU A 814 20.20 -58.59 12.76
C GLU A 814 20.51 -57.79 11.49
N ALA A 815 21.31 -58.37 10.59
CA ALA A 815 21.53 -57.80 9.28
C ALA A 815 20.25 -57.90 8.45
N MET A 816 19.92 -56.82 7.74
CA MET A 816 18.74 -56.76 6.87
C MET A 816 19.20 -56.64 5.43
N ASP A 817 18.68 -57.51 4.57
CA ASP A 817 19.04 -57.57 3.14
C ASP A 817 17.94 -56.97 2.23
N THR A 818 16.82 -56.53 2.82
CA THR A 818 15.68 -55.95 2.09
C THR A 818 15.20 -54.68 2.77
N ALA A 819 14.75 -53.71 1.98
CA ALA A 819 14.27 -52.44 2.50
C ALA A 819 12.74 -52.42 2.65
N ALA A 820 12.22 -53.18 3.61
CA ALA A 820 10.77 -53.33 3.82
C ALA A 820 10.03 -51.99 4.05
N HIS A 821 10.71 -50.98 4.60
CA HIS A 821 10.13 -49.66 4.84
C HIS A 821 9.94 -48.81 3.57
N HIS A 822 10.71 -49.10 2.50
CA HIS A 822 10.66 -48.45 1.18
C HIS A 822 11.14 -49.43 0.09
N PRO A 823 10.30 -50.39 -0.35
CA PRO A 823 10.70 -51.38 -1.34
C PRO A 823 11.10 -50.73 -2.67
N GLY A 824 12.21 -51.16 -3.27
CA GLY A 824 12.67 -50.70 -4.59
C GLY A 824 13.60 -49.49 -4.57
N MET A 825 14.12 -49.12 -3.39
CA MET A 825 15.05 -48.00 -3.19
C MET A 825 16.53 -48.36 -3.43
N GLY A 826 16.82 -49.60 -3.88
CA GLY A 826 18.17 -50.06 -4.27
C GLY A 826 19.11 -50.41 -3.11
N VAL A 827 18.55 -50.75 -1.94
CA VAL A 827 19.28 -51.36 -0.81
C VAL A 827 19.03 -52.86 -0.66
N GLU A 828 18.09 -53.44 -1.41
CA GLU A 828 18.19 -54.84 -1.84
C GLU A 828 19.44 -55.00 -2.73
#